data_AF-A0A8C2DWA0-F1
#
_entry.id   AF-A0A8C2DWA0-F1
#
_cell.length_a   1.000
_cell.length_b   1.000
_cell.length_c   1.000
_cell.angle_alpha   90.00
_cell.angle_beta   90.00
_cell.angle_gamma   90.00
#
_symmetry.space_group_name_H-M   'P 1'
#
loop_
_entity.id
_entity.type
_entity.pdbx_description
1 polymer ?
#
loop_
_entity_poly.entity_id
_entity_poly.type
_entity_poly.pdbx_seq_one_letter_code
_entity_poly.pdbx_strand_id
1 'polypeptide(L)'
;MLDPSSSDESEGELPPEDEPPVKTGKPVKKSPKPGKTSDAPRTQTKEPVPPPADADKTEQERLKKEEAERKIKLQIYVFVLRCIAYPFNAKQPTDMARRQQKLNKQQLQVLKERFQAFLKGETQIVADEAFCNAVRSYYEGFLKSERVARMVQSGGCSASDFREVFKKNIERRVRSLPEIDGLSKETVLSSWITKYDAIYKGEEDLRRPQGRMPFSAVSELILSKEQLYEMFQQILGIKKFEHQLLYNALQLDNVDEQAAQIRRELDGRLQLAEKIARERKFPKFISKDMEMMYVEELRSSVNLLMANLESQHSYKVLNDAFRMSCEVQSCGLVPFAQIVIIEVQGLKSVAPNRIVYCTMEVEGGEKLQTDQAEASRPQWGTQGDFTTTHPLPAVKVKLFTESNLFHTYLSSCVVLHPTTNGPKTAELHKMVVPKNSQDVDLKIKLAVRMDKPPNMKHSGYLYALGQRVWKRWKRRYFVLVQVSQYTFAMCSYREKKSEPHELMQLDGYTVDYSDPQPGLQGGRAFFSAVREGDLVVFASSDDQDRALWVQAMYRATGQSYKPVAPAQNQQNCRGGNVQKDAPRFKVQGVEELISAMPCNFDHASLFIILQKHTLVHRMNDSFSCLGWFSPGQVFVLDEYCARYGVRGCHRHLCYLKDLMDFSDNNTLVDPTLLHYSYAFCASHVHGNRPDGMGTVTEPEKEEFEEIRSRLLTLLEKQITHFRYCFPFGRPEGALKATLSLLERVLMKDITTPVPPEEMRKIVQKCLEKAALINYSQLTEYAQIEVAPAQKLPLISQASPEKRLEDMIRLGELCMEVLQQNDEHHSEAFSWWPEAMGEHAETFLSLYTVDMDTALAVQSQDSWDSFPLFQLLNNFLRTDPHLCNGTFHKHLQDLYIPLVVRYIDLMESSIAQSIHRGFEQETWQSVKTITNNLPSVPLPRVPNLPLNLPQMPSFSAPSWMGPLCDSTNGSATSEDLFWKLDALQMFVMDLHWPEPEFAKQLEQRLKLMASDMMEACVKRTKAAFDSKMQKSNKSTDFRVPLSVCTMFNVLMDAKKQCSKLCVLDQGQEQQYHSKIDVLIDEAFKEMISSLVSKFAAVLDGVLSKLSRYDEGTFFSSILSFTVKAAAKYVDVPKPGMDLADTYITFVRQNQDILRDRVNDEMYTEKIFDQWYNSLMKAVCAWLTDRLDQQLHVYQLKTLIKIVKKSYRDFRLQGVLDSILNNKSYETVYNRLTIEEATAAVSAADGLQGITMRDSDEEEG
;
A
#
# COMPACT_ATOMS: atom_id res chain seq x y z
N MET A 1 42.88 20.54 -21.21
CA MET A 1 42.93 22.01 -21.39
C MET A 1 41.50 22.50 -21.33
N LEU A 2 41.26 23.50 -20.46
CA LEU A 2 40.17 24.47 -20.49
C LEU A 2 38.86 24.09 -21.22
N ASP A 3 37.88 23.71 -20.39
CA ASP A 3 36.49 24.20 -20.46
C ASP A 3 36.46 25.75 -20.20
N PRO A 4 35.34 26.52 -20.24
CA PRO A 4 33.99 26.11 -19.80
C PRO A 4 32.74 26.77 -20.47
N SER A 5 31.55 26.31 -20.01
CA SER A 5 30.33 27.12 -19.71
C SER A 5 29.49 27.76 -20.84
N SER A 6 28.21 28.15 -20.62
CA SER A 6 27.14 27.73 -19.66
C SER A 6 25.83 28.50 -19.98
N SER A 7 24.85 28.52 -19.05
CA SER A 7 23.57 29.24 -19.01
C SER A 7 22.49 28.79 -20.01
N ASP A 8 21.27 28.41 -19.61
CA ASP A 8 20.29 28.89 -18.60
C ASP A 8 19.35 29.98 -19.15
N GLU A 9 18.05 29.70 -19.15
CA GLU A 9 16.97 30.64 -19.50
C GLU A 9 16.28 31.15 -18.22
N SER A 10 15.93 32.43 -18.19
CA SER A 10 15.11 33.05 -17.15
C SER A 10 14.22 34.15 -17.74
N GLU A 11 13.24 34.60 -16.97
CA GLU A 11 12.06 35.35 -17.45
C GLU A 11 12.30 36.88 -17.53
N GLY A 12 11.54 37.59 -18.39
CA GLY A 12 11.12 38.98 -18.09
C GLY A 12 11.29 40.08 -19.16
N GLU A 13 10.13 40.62 -19.59
CA GLU A 13 9.86 42.03 -19.93
C GLU A 13 10.44 42.69 -21.22
N LEU A 14 9.95 43.91 -21.50
CA LEU A 14 9.91 44.69 -22.77
C LEU A 14 9.85 46.21 -22.44
N PRO A 15 9.81 47.15 -23.42
CA PRO A 15 10.69 47.44 -24.56
C PRO A 15 11.37 48.84 -24.36
N PRO A 16 11.84 49.61 -25.38
CA PRO A 16 10.98 50.37 -26.31
C PRO A 16 11.54 50.55 -27.75
N GLU A 17 10.99 51.53 -28.49
CA GLU A 17 10.95 51.67 -29.96
C GLU A 17 12.10 52.48 -30.61
N ASP A 18 12.31 52.27 -31.92
CA ASP A 18 12.48 53.36 -32.91
C ASP A 18 12.15 52.84 -34.35
N GLU A 19 11.61 53.70 -35.23
CA GLU A 19 11.02 53.34 -36.57
C GLU A 19 11.43 54.38 -37.65
N PRO A 20 11.00 54.30 -38.94
CA PRO A 20 10.87 53.21 -39.94
C PRO A 20 11.71 53.59 -41.22
N PRO A 21 11.38 53.30 -42.51
CA PRO A 21 10.51 52.31 -43.19
C PRO A 21 11.37 51.33 -44.06
N VAL A 22 11.06 50.68 -45.21
CA VAL A 22 10.09 50.79 -46.33
C VAL A 22 9.72 49.38 -46.88
N LYS A 23 8.69 49.29 -47.74
CA LYS A 23 8.06 48.05 -48.26
C LYS A 23 8.61 47.60 -49.64
N THR A 24 8.64 46.27 -49.90
CA THR A 24 7.86 45.52 -50.95
C THR A 24 8.60 44.33 -51.59
N GLY A 25 7.84 43.31 -52.03
CA GLY A 25 8.22 42.46 -53.18
C GLY A 25 8.44 40.95 -52.93
N LYS A 26 7.63 40.08 -53.55
CA LYS A 26 7.90 38.64 -53.74
C LYS A 26 8.75 38.41 -55.00
N PRO A 27 9.50 37.30 -55.09
CA PRO A 27 9.29 36.41 -56.25
C PRO A 27 9.50 34.90 -55.99
N VAL A 28 9.09 34.05 -56.95
CA VAL A 28 9.41 32.60 -57.00
C VAL A 28 9.62 32.15 -58.46
N LYS A 29 10.78 31.54 -58.78
CA LYS A 29 10.99 30.42 -59.75
C LYS A 29 12.47 29.97 -59.79
N LYS A 30 12.79 28.87 -60.49
CA LYS A 30 14.01 28.02 -60.29
C LYS A 30 14.92 27.85 -61.53
N SER A 31 16.13 27.33 -61.30
CA SER A 31 16.99 26.47 -62.18
C SER A 31 17.70 27.12 -63.39
N PRO A 32 18.81 26.56 -63.98
CA PRO A 32 19.31 25.16 -63.94
C PRO A 32 20.78 24.92 -63.46
N LYS A 33 21.60 24.07 -64.14
CA LYS A 33 22.67 23.18 -63.55
C LYS A 33 24.11 23.28 -64.17
N PRO A 34 25.16 22.68 -63.53
CA PRO A 34 26.60 22.73 -63.90
C PRO A 34 27.24 21.34 -64.26
N GLY A 35 28.58 21.18 -64.22
CA GLY A 35 29.22 19.84 -64.19
C GLY A 35 30.76 19.70 -63.99
N LYS A 36 31.16 18.61 -63.29
CA LYS A 36 32.44 17.81 -63.30
C LYS A 36 33.77 18.48 -62.83
N THR A 37 34.81 17.83 -62.25
CA THR A 37 35.18 16.43 -61.79
C THR A 37 36.54 16.51 -61.01
N SER A 38 37.11 15.53 -60.28
CA SER A 38 36.66 14.42 -59.37
C SER A 38 37.88 13.52 -58.95
N ASP A 39 38.06 13.13 -57.67
CA ASP A 39 38.93 11.99 -57.24
C ASP A 39 38.64 11.53 -55.76
N ALA A 40 39.22 10.41 -55.28
CA ALA A 40 38.77 9.60 -54.11
C ALA A 40 39.93 9.03 -53.24
N PRO A 41 39.75 8.20 -52.16
CA PRO A 41 38.53 7.61 -51.57
C PRO A 41 38.38 7.61 -50.01
N ARG A 42 37.16 7.42 -49.51
CA ARG A 42 36.85 6.99 -48.12
C ARG A 42 35.41 6.43 -48.04
N THR A 43 35.22 5.13 -47.79
CA THR A 43 33.91 4.46 -47.93
C THR A 43 33.13 4.34 -46.62
N GLN A 44 32.08 5.17 -46.48
CA GLN A 44 30.92 4.88 -45.62
C GLN A 44 29.96 3.96 -46.38
N THR A 45 29.40 2.94 -45.75
CA THR A 45 28.21 2.23 -46.25
C THR A 45 26.94 3.05 -46.00
N LYS A 46 26.81 4.16 -46.72
CA LYS A 46 25.51 4.79 -47.00
C LYS A 46 24.95 4.14 -48.27
N GLU A 47 23.67 3.80 -48.26
CA GLU A 47 22.98 3.33 -49.47
C GLU A 47 23.03 4.41 -50.56
N PRO A 48 23.27 4.04 -51.83
CA PRO A 48 23.30 4.99 -52.93
C PRO A 48 21.88 5.46 -53.29
N VAL A 49 21.68 6.77 -53.42
CA VAL A 49 20.45 7.32 -54.02
C VAL A 49 20.43 6.96 -55.51
N PRO A 50 19.40 6.27 -56.02
CA PRO A 50 19.35 5.88 -57.44
C PRO A 50 19.22 7.10 -58.38
N PRO A 51 19.69 7.04 -59.64
CA PRO A 51 19.37 8.04 -60.66
C PRO A 51 17.84 8.08 -60.91
N PRO A 52 17.24 9.15 -61.47
CA PRO A 52 15.79 9.33 -61.49
C PRO A 52 15.01 8.17 -62.14
N ALA A 53 15.54 7.56 -63.21
CA ALA A 53 14.91 6.39 -63.86
C ALA A 53 15.02 5.09 -63.04
N ASP A 54 15.90 5.03 -62.05
CA ASP A 54 15.97 3.96 -61.05
C ASP A 54 15.30 4.37 -59.72
N ALA A 55 15.13 5.66 -59.43
CA ALA A 55 14.32 6.15 -58.33
C ALA A 55 12.83 5.89 -58.62
N ASP A 56 12.38 6.15 -59.85
CA ASP A 56 11.08 5.69 -60.36
C ASP A 56 10.96 4.15 -60.27
N LYS A 57 12.03 3.37 -60.49
CA LYS A 57 12.00 1.91 -60.28
C LYS A 57 11.90 1.55 -58.81
N THR A 58 12.70 2.14 -57.92
CA THR A 58 12.67 1.87 -56.47
C THR A 58 11.34 2.31 -55.86
N GLU A 59 10.73 3.39 -56.34
CA GLU A 59 9.38 3.81 -55.97
C GLU A 59 8.32 2.87 -56.55
N GLN A 60 8.44 2.45 -57.82
CA GLN A 60 7.59 1.39 -58.39
C GLN A 60 7.78 0.03 -57.70
N GLU A 61 8.97 -0.30 -57.19
CA GLU A 61 9.27 -1.53 -56.46
C GLU A 61 8.71 -1.48 -55.04
N ARG A 62 8.79 -0.32 -54.38
CA ARG A 62 8.05 -0.03 -53.14
C ARG A 62 6.55 -0.16 -53.36
N LEU A 63 5.98 0.47 -54.39
CA LEU A 63 4.56 0.38 -54.73
C LEU A 63 4.14 -1.06 -55.12
N LYS A 64 4.96 -1.80 -55.87
CA LYS A 64 4.72 -3.24 -56.18
C LYS A 64 4.80 -4.09 -54.91
N LYS A 65 5.72 -3.80 -53.99
CA LYS A 65 5.83 -4.49 -52.69
C LYS A 65 4.63 -4.19 -51.79
N GLU A 66 4.23 -2.93 -51.68
CA GLU A 66 3.01 -2.52 -50.97
C GLU A 66 1.75 -3.15 -51.59
N GLU A 67 1.66 -3.24 -52.92
CA GLU A 67 0.56 -3.94 -53.60
C GLU A 67 0.59 -5.45 -53.33
N ALA A 68 1.76 -6.08 -53.33
CA ALA A 68 1.93 -7.51 -52.99
C ALA A 68 1.58 -7.78 -51.51
N GLU A 69 2.08 -6.99 -50.57
CA GLU A 69 1.71 -7.06 -49.16
C GLU A 69 0.21 -6.85 -48.94
N ARG A 70 -0.41 -5.92 -49.68
CA ARG A 70 -1.86 -5.69 -49.63
C ARG A 70 -2.64 -6.87 -50.20
N LYS A 71 -2.20 -7.50 -51.29
CA LYS A 71 -2.80 -8.73 -51.84
C LYS A 71 -2.71 -9.88 -50.82
N ILE A 72 -1.57 -10.05 -50.17
CA ILE A 72 -1.38 -11.03 -49.09
C ILE A 72 -2.33 -10.73 -47.91
N LYS A 73 -2.42 -9.48 -47.44
CA LYS A 73 -3.33 -9.07 -46.36
C LYS A 73 -4.81 -9.28 -46.73
N LEU A 74 -5.21 -9.03 -47.97
CA LEU A 74 -6.55 -9.33 -48.49
C LEU A 74 -6.82 -10.85 -48.55
N GLN A 75 -5.86 -11.67 -48.98
CA GLN A 75 -6.01 -13.13 -49.01
C GLN A 75 -6.10 -13.74 -47.60
N ILE A 76 -5.31 -13.24 -46.65
CA ILE A 76 -5.43 -13.58 -45.22
C ILE A 76 -6.83 -13.19 -44.71
N TYR A 77 -7.32 -12.00 -45.09
CA TYR A 77 -8.64 -11.55 -44.67
C TYR A 77 -9.78 -12.40 -45.24
N VAL A 78 -9.66 -12.95 -46.47
CA VAL A 78 -10.62 -13.94 -47.01
C VAL A 78 -10.72 -15.17 -46.10
N PHE A 79 -9.60 -15.71 -45.62
CA PHE A 79 -9.60 -16.86 -44.72
C PHE A 79 -10.16 -16.51 -43.33
N VAL A 80 -9.80 -15.34 -42.78
CA VAL A 80 -10.36 -14.82 -41.52
C VAL A 80 -11.86 -14.57 -41.61
N LEU A 81 -12.36 -14.04 -42.74
CA LEU A 81 -13.80 -13.86 -42.99
C LEU A 81 -14.54 -15.20 -42.88
N ARG A 82 -14.03 -16.26 -43.49
CA ARG A 82 -14.63 -17.61 -43.41
C ARG A 82 -14.65 -18.17 -41.99
N CYS A 83 -13.60 -17.94 -41.20
CA CYS A 83 -13.54 -18.32 -39.78
C CYS A 83 -14.59 -17.58 -38.91
N ILE A 84 -14.84 -16.29 -39.16
CA ILE A 84 -15.84 -15.51 -38.41
C ILE A 84 -17.26 -15.81 -38.91
N ALA A 85 -17.44 -16.03 -40.21
CA ALA A 85 -18.74 -16.23 -40.84
C ALA A 85 -19.40 -17.54 -40.42
N TYR A 86 -18.67 -18.66 -40.47
CA TYR A 86 -19.17 -19.99 -40.12
C TYR A 86 -18.09 -20.79 -39.35
N PRO A 87 -17.87 -20.45 -38.06
CA PRO A 87 -16.97 -21.18 -37.16
C PRO A 87 -17.58 -22.51 -36.73
N PHE A 88 -16.75 -23.55 -36.62
CA PHE A 88 -17.21 -24.89 -36.25
C PHE A 88 -16.37 -25.59 -35.16
N ASN A 89 -15.17 -25.09 -34.84
CA ASN A 89 -14.27 -25.74 -33.89
C ASN A 89 -14.06 -24.93 -32.59
N ALA A 90 -13.68 -23.66 -32.70
CA ALA A 90 -13.36 -22.80 -31.56
C ALA A 90 -14.60 -22.13 -30.91
N LYS A 91 -14.41 -21.59 -29.70
CA LYS A 91 -15.39 -20.76 -28.97
C LYS A 91 -14.66 -19.58 -28.33
N GLN A 92 -15.35 -18.45 -28.10
CA GLN A 92 -14.75 -17.31 -27.40
C GLN A 92 -14.57 -17.62 -25.89
N PRO A 93 -13.35 -17.49 -25.33
CA PRO A 93 -13.12 -17.71 -23.90
C PRO A 93 -13.85 -16.70 -23.01
N THR A 94 -14.55 -17.19 -21.99
CA THR A 94 -15.30 -16.34 -21.03
C THR A 94 -14.54 -16.05 -19.73
N ASP A 95 -13.29 -16.51 -19.61
CA ASP A 95 -12.52 -16.55 -18.36
C ASP A 95 -11.18 -15.78 -18.46
N MET A 96 -11.16 -14.68 -19.22
CA MET A 96 -9.99 -13.80 -19.34
C MET A 96 -10.19 -12.53 -18.52
N ALA A 97 -9.15 -12.13 -17.78
CA ALA A 97 -9.22 -11.17 -16.69
C ALA A 97 -9.68 -9.75 -17.08
N ARG A 98 -10.12 -8.99 -16.06
CA ARG A 98 -10.63 -7.61 -16.18
C ARG A 98 -9.59 -6.71 -16.86
N ARG A 99 -9.96 -6.13 -18.00
CA ARG A 99 -9.13 -5.17 -18.74
C ARG A 99 -8.98 -3.88 -17.92
N GLN A 100 -7.75 -3.47 -17.64
CA GLN A 100 -7.45 -2.19 -17.01
C GLN A 100 -6.84 -1.22 -18.04
N GLN A 101 -7.25 0.05 -17.98
CA GLN A 101 -6.79 1.07 -18.92
C GLN A 101 -5.29 1.36 -18.71
N LYS A 102 -4.53 1.34 -19.80
CA LYS A 102 -3.10 1.68 -19.84
C LYS A 102 -2.92 3.17 -19.59
N LEU A 103 -1.93 3.54 -18.79
CA LEU A 103 -1.51 4.94 -18.65
C LEU A 103 -0.59 5.31 -19.81
N ASN A 104 -0.90 6.43 -20.48
CA ASN A 104 -0.07 7.02 -21.53
C ASN A 104 0.74 8.22 -21.00
N LYS A 105 1.82 8.58 -21.71
CA LYS A 105 2.75 9.68 -21.31
C LYS A 105 2.06 11.00 -20.96
N GLN A 106 1.00 11.38 -21.68
CA GLN A 106 0.20 12.58 -21.39
C GLN A 106 -0.57 12.48 -20.06
N GLN A 107 -1.13 11.31 -19.74
CA GLN A 107 -1.85 11.09 -18.49
C GLN A 107 -0.90 11.07 -17.28
N LEU A 108 0.31 10.54 -17.43
CA LEU A 108 1.37 10.64 -16.41
C LEU A 108 1.73 12.10 -16.12
N GLN A 109 1.81 12.94 -17.17
CA GLN A 109 2.14 14.35 -17.01
C GLN A 109 1.03 15.12 -16.27
N VAL A 110 -0.23 14.95 -16.67
CA VAL A 110 -1.40 15.51 -15.97
C VAL A 110 -1.49 15.00 -14.52
N LEU A 111 -1.10 13.75 -14.26
CA LEU A 111 -1.06 13.20 -12.89
C LEU A 111 0.05 13.85 -12.04
N LYS A 112 1.23 14.12 -12.61
CA LYS A 112 2.30 14.89 -11.93
C LYS A 112 1.80 16.28 -11.55
N GLU A 113 1.17 16.97 -12.49
CA GLU A 113 0.63 18.33 -12.28
C GLU A 113 -0.42 18.36 -11.17
N ARG A 114 -1.35 17.38 -11.14
CA ARG A 114 -2.36 17.24 -10.07
C ARG A 114 -1.74 17.01 -8.69
N PHE A 115 -0.72 16.15 -8.60
CA PHE A 115 -0.01 15.88 -7.34
C PHE A 115 0.83 17.09 -6.89
N GLN A 116 1.43 17.82 -7.83
CA GLN A 116 2.18 19.04 -7.54
C GLN A 116 1.27 20.19 -7.08
N ALA A 117 0.09 20.36 -7.70
CA ALA A 117 -0.92 21.33 -7.29
C ALA A 117 -1.40 21.07 -5.85
N PHE A 118 -1.66 19.80 -5.50
CA PHE A 118 -1.97 19.40 -4.13
C PHE A 118 -0.83 19.77 -3.16
N LEU A 119 0.44 19.46 -3.49
CA LEU A 119 1.59 19.77 -2.64
C LEU A 119 1.88 21.26 -2.47
N LYS A 120 1.36 22.11 -3.35
CA LYS A 120 1.39 23.58 -3.21
C LYS A 120 0.19 24.16 -2.45
N GLY A 121 -0.83 23.36 -2.14
CA GLY A 121 -2.09 23.84 -1.55
C GLY A 121 -3.09 24.44 -2.54
N GLU A 122 -2.93 24.21 -3.85
CA GLU A 122 -3.81 24.73 -4.91
C GLU A 122 -5.15 23.96 -5.03
N THR A 123 -5.40 22.95 -4.18
CA THR A 123 -6.57 22.04 -4.25
C THR A 123 -7.38 22.03 -2.95
N GLN A 124 -8.70 21.82 -3.03
CA GLN A 124 -9.61 21.83 -1.87
C GLN A 124 -9.55 20.57 -0.97
N ILE A 125 -8.49 19.77 -1.05
CA ILE A 125 -8.39 18.46 -0.39
C ILE A 125 -7.77 18.60 1.01
N VAL A 126 -8.58 18.46 2.05
CA VAL A 126 -8.15 18.59 3.45
C VAL A 126 -7.14 17.50 3.83
N ALA A 127 -5.92 17.93 4.17
CA ALA A 127 -4.78 17.07 4.45
C ALA A 127 -4.14 17.38 5.80
N ASP A 128 -3.74 16.31 6.47
CA ASP A 128 -2.84 16.30 7.62
C ASP A 128 -1.38 16.27 7.14
N GLU A 129 -0.44 16.71 7.99
CA GLU A 129 0.98 16.81 7.59
C GLU A 129 1.59 15.45 7.23
N ALA A 130 1.20 14.39 7.94
CA ALA A 130 1.65 13.02 7.66
C ALA A 130 1.23 12.55 6.26
N PHE A 131 -0.01 12.84 5.84
CA PHE A 131 -0.47 12.60 4.47
C PHE A 131 0.29 13.46 3.44
N CYS A 132 0.51 14.75 3.72
CA CYS A 132 1.31 15.62 2.84
C CYS A 132 2.74 15.10 2.66
N ASN A 133 3.38 14.63 3.73
CA ASN A 133 4.73 14.05 3.71
C ASN A 133 4.76 12.70 2.96
N ALA A 134 3.69 11.89 3.06
CA ALA A 134 3.52 10.68 2.26
C ALA A 134 3.33 10.97 0.75
N VAL A 135 2.47 11.95 0.40
CA VAL A 135 2.25 12.37 -0.99
C VAL A 135 3.53 12.96 -1.59
N ARG A 136 4.32 13.72 -0.82
CA ARG A 136 5.63 14.24 -1.26
C ARG A 136 6.61 13.10 -1.58
N SER A 137 6.72 12.10 -0.69
CA SER A 137 7.55 10.91 -0.93
C SER A 137 7.13 10.13 -2.17
N TYR A 138 5.83 9.93 -2.40
CA TYR A 138 5.34 9.28 -3.62
C TYR A 138 5.58 10.12 -4.88
N TYR A 139 5.45 11.44 -4.80
CA TYR A 139 5.71 12.34 -5.93
C TYR A 139 7.18 12.34 -6.36
N GLU A 140 8.11 12.49 -5.41
CA GLU A 140 9.55 12.47 -5.66
C GLU A 140 10.08 11.07 -6.00
N GLY A 141 9.80 10.07 -5.15
CA GLY A 141 10.37 8.72 -5.27
C GLY A 141 9.74 7.86 -6.37
N PHE A 142 8.45 8.03 -6.67
CA PHE A 142 7.73 7.22 -7.66
C PHE A 142 7.32 8.02 -8.90
N LEU A 143 6.48 9.08 -8.78
CA LEU A 143 5.92 9.76 -9.96
C LEU A 143 6.99 10.43 -10.82
N LYS A 144 7.98 11.09 -10.21
CA LYS A 144 9.13 11.68 -10.91
C LYS A 144 10.09 10.64 -11.51
N SER A 145 10.10 9.40 -11.00
CA SER A 145 11.08 8.38 -11.35
C SER A 145 11.12 8.06 -12.85
N GLU A 146 12.31 8.12 -13.44
CA GLU A 146 12.55 7.83 -14.85
C GLU A 146 12.18 6.37 -15.21
N ARG A 147 12.32 5.45 -14.24
CA ARG A 147 11.88 4.04 -14.33
C ARG A 147 10.37 3.93 -14.59
N VAL A 148 9.56 4.72 -13.88
CA VAL A 148 8.10 4.79 -14.08
C VAL A 148 7.76 5.46 -15.40
N ALA A 149 8.50 6.50 -15.78
CA ALA A 149 8.34 7.14 -17.09
C ALA A 149 8.62 6.18 -18.26
N ARG A 150 9.63 5.28 -18.15
CA ARG A 150 9.84 4.20 -19.13
C ARG A 150 8.71 3.16 -19.10
N MET A 151 8.25 2.72 -17.93
CA MET A 151 7.14 1.76 -17.80
C MET A 151 5.82 2.27 -18.40
N VAL A 152 5.53 3.57 -18.26
CA VAL A 152 4.39 4.23 -18.91
C VAL A 152 4.55 4.25 -20.43
N GLN A 153 5.77 4.51 -20.93
CA GLN A 153 6.05 4.51 -22.38
C GLN A 153 5.97 3.10 -22.99
N SER A 154 6.45 2.07 -22.28
CA SER A 154 6.33 0.67 -22.69
C SER A 154 4.90 0.12 -22.54
N GLY A 155 4.00 0.86 -21.87
CA GLY A 155 2.61 0.47 -21.65
C GLY A 155 2.41 -0.60 -20.58
N GLY A 156 3.40 -0.81 -19.72
CA GLY A 156 3.43 -1.88 -18.73
C GLY A 156 2.50 -1.68 -17.51
N CYS A 157 1.91 -0.50 -17.35
CA CYS A 157 1.22 -0.10 -16.13
C CYS A 157 -0.15 0.58 -16.37
N SER A 158 -1.03 0.39 -15.39
CA SER A 158 -2.38 0.92 -15.31
C SER A 158 -2.54 1.98 -14.22
N ALA A 159 -3.72 2.59 -14.14
CA ALA A 159 -4.16 3.38 -12.99
C ALA A 159 -4.15 2.58 -11.66
N SER A 160 -4.38 1.27 -11.71
CA SER A 160 -4.43 0.42 -10.51
C SER A 160 -3.05 0.19 -9.92
N ASP A 161 -2.02 0.01 -10.77
CA ASP A 161 -0.64 -0.19 -10.34
C ASP A 161 -0.12 1.04 -9.58
N PHE A 162 -0.41 2.24 -10.09
CA PHE A 162 -0.06 3.50 -9.45
C PHE A 162 -0.69 3.63 -8.05
N ARG A 163 -1.96 3.22 -7.91
CA ARG A 163 -2.72 3.25 -6.66
C ARG A 163 -2.21 2.24 -5.64
N GLU A 164 -1.92 1.00 -6.04
CA GLU A 164 -1.40 -0.01 -5.13
C GLU A 164 0.08 0.24 -4.75
N VAL A 165 0.88 0.93 -5.58
CA VAL A 165 2.20 1.42 -5.14
C VAL A 165 2.08 2.57 -4.13
N PHE A 166 1.13 3.50 -4.31
CA PHE A 166 0.85 4.52 -3.28
C PHE A 166 0.43 3.86 -1.96
N LYS A 167 -0.47 2.89 -2.01
CA LYS A 167 -0.91 2.08 -0.87
C LYS A 167 0.27 1.42 -0.14
N LYS A 168 1.16 0.73 -0.84
CA LYS A 168 2.36 0.12 -0.21
C LYS A 168 3.25 1.15 0.48
N ASN A 169 3.48 2.34 -0.12
CA ASN A 169 4.25 3.43 0.49
C ASN A 169 3.60 3.91 1.81
N ILE A 170 2.27 4.09 1.83
CA ILE A 170 1.59 4.55 3.05
C ILE A 170 1.41 3.47 4.11
N GLU A 171 1.39 2.18 3.76
CA GLU A 171 1.21 1.10 4.75
C GLU A 171 2.33 1.07 5.81
N ARG A 172 3.61 1.19 5.44
CA ARG A 172 4.70 1.27 6.44
C ARG A 172 4.59 2.54 7.30
N ARG A 173 4.24 3.69 6.69
CA ARG A 173 4.03 4.97 7.40
C ARG A 173 2.90 4.89 8.42
N VAL A 174 1.76 4.31 8.06
CA VAL A 174 0.58 4.19 8.94
C VAL A 174 0.79 3.15 10.04
N ARG A 175 1.57 2.09 9.80
CA ARG A 175 1.97 1.13 10.86
C ARG A 175 2.82 1.81 11.95
N SER A 176 3.75 2.69 11.56
CA SER A 176 4.66 3.42 12.46
C SER A 176 4.05 4.64 13.15
N LEU A 177 2.83 5.06 12.81
CA LEU A 177 2.12 6.08 13.60
C LEU A 177 1.80 5.57 15.02
N PRO A 178 1.85 6.44 16.05
CA PRO A 178 1.33 6.12 17.37
C PRO A 178 -0.17 5.83 17.29
N GLU A 179 -0.70 5.09 18.27
CA GLU A 179 -2.12 4.79 18.32
C GLU A 179 -2.92 6.01 18.79
N ILE A 180 -4.01 6.31 18.08
CA ILE A 180 -4.88 7.47 18.33
C ILE A 180 -6.23 6.93 18.80
N ASP A 181 -6.67 7.37 19.98
CA ASP A 181 -7.91 6.89 20.60
C ASP A 181 -9.11 6.99 19.64
N GLY A 182 -9.77 5.84 19.43
CA GLY A 182 -10.97 5.72 18.62
C GLY A 182 -10.78 5.66 17.10
N LEU A 183 -9.55 5.69 16.56
CA LEU A 183 -9.32 5.73 15.10
C LEU A 183 -8.32 4.66 14.63
N SER A 184 -8.83 3.61 13.97
CA SER A 184 -8.01 2.46 13.56
C SER A 184 -7.05 2.78 12.41
N LYS A 185 -5.87 2.13 12.41
CA LYS A 185 -4.86 2.25 11.34
C LYS A 185 -5.41 1.90 9.94
N GLU A 186 -6.37 0.96 9.85
CA GLU A 186 -7.09 0.64 8.60
C GLU A 186 -8.03 1.78 8.14
N THR A 187 -8.63 2.53 9.08
CA THR A 187 -9.44 3.72 8.78
C THR A 187 -8.55 4.86 8.25
N VAL A 188 -7.36 5.06 8.82
CA VAL A 188 -6.36 6.01 8.31
C VAL A 188 -5.98 5.64 6.87
N LEU A 189 -5.62 4.37 6.63
CA LEU A 189 -5.24 3.85 5.32
C LEU A 189 -6.36 4.08 4.29
N SER A 190 -7.59 3.75 4.63
CA SER A 190 -8.77 3.91 3.76
C SER A 190 -9.09 5.39 3.46
N SER A 191 -8.92 6.27 4.46
CA SER A 191 -9.06 7.72 4.30
C SER A 191 -7.99 8.29 3.35
N TRP A 192 -6.72 7.94 3.56
CA TRP A 192 -5.61 8.38 2.72
C TRP A 192 -5.73 7.86 1.27
N ILE A 193 -6.20 6.64 1.07
CA ILE A 193 -6.53 6.10 -0.26
C ILE A 193 -7.71 6.86 -0.91
N THR A 194 -8.71 7.27 -0.13
CA THR A 194 -9.82 8.10 -0.63
C THR A 194 -9.34 9.50 -1.04
N LYS A 195 -8.41 10.10 -0.29
CA LYS A 195 -7.73 11.36 -0.67
C LYS A 195 -6.90 11.19 -1.95
N TYR A 196 -6.13 10.10 -2.09
CA TYR A 196 -5.43 9.75 -3.34
C TYR A 196 -6.40 9.65 -4.53
N ASP A 197 -7.49 8.91 -4.37
CA ASP A 197 -8.52 8.72 -5.41
C ASP A 197 -9.25 10.03 -5.77
N ALA A 198 -9.12 11.10 -4.97
CA ALA A 198 -9.57 12.46 -5.29
C ALA A 198 -8.49 13.26 -6.06
N ILE A 199 -7.24 13.29 -5.58
CA ILE A 199 -6.11 13.95 -6.28
C ILE A 199 -5.95 13.36 -7.70
N TYR A 200 -6.06 12.04 -7.84
CA TYR A 200 -5.97 11.34 -9.12
C TYR A 200 -7.01 11.83 -10.13
N LYS A 201 -8.25 12.09 -9.69
CA LYS A 201 -9.38 12.51 -10.55
C LYS A 201 -9.35 14.01 -10.87
N GLY A 202 -8.92 14.85 -9.93
CA GLY A 202 -8.94 16.31 -10.07
C GLY A 202 -10.34 16.92 -9.97
N GLU A 203 -10.43 18.25 -9.87
CA GLU A 203 -11.69 18.94 -9.54
C GLU A 203 -12.73 18.99 -10.68
N GLU A 204 -12.33 18.78 -11.95
CA GLU A 204 -13.25 18.91 -13.09
C GLU A 204 -14.37 17.85 -13.15
N ASP A 205 -14.06 16.58 -12.86
CA ASP A 205 -15.04 15.49 -12.97
C ASP A 205 -16.11 15.52 -11.85
N LEU A 206 -15.89 16.27 -10.76
CA LEU A 206 -16.88 16.45 -9.68
C LEU A 206 -18.18 17.11 -10.15
N ARG A 207 -18.18 17.78 -11.32
CA ARG A 207 -19.36 18.42 -11.91
C ARG A 207 -20.24 17.46 -12.73
N ARG A 208 -19.86 16.19 -12.88
CA ARG A 208 -20.71 15.16 -13.50
C ARG A 208 -21.39 14.32 -12.40
N PRO A 209 -22.74 14.26 -12.37
CA PRO A 209 -23.44 13.35 -11.49
C PRO A 209 -22.99 11.90 -11.72
N GLN A 210 -22.92 11.10 -10.65
CA GLN A 210 -22.70 9.65 -10.77
C GLN A 210 -23.91 8.99 -11.43
N GLY A 211 -23.92 8.97 -12.76
CA GLY A 211 -24.60 7.93 -13.50
C GLY A 211 -24.04 6.60 -13.01
N ARG A 212 -24.92 5.71 -12.49
CA ARG A 212 -24.52 4.36 -12.08
C ARG A 212 -23.73 3.73 -13.24
N MET A 213 -22.50 3.29 -12.98
CA MET A 213 -21.73 2.48 -13.93
C MET A 213 -22.66 1.36 -14.44
N PRO A 214 -22.98 1.31 -15.74
CA PRO A 214 -23.91 0.31 -16.23
C PRO A 214 -23.28 -1.07 -16.06
N PHE A 215 -24.09 -2.09 -15.77
CA PHE A 215 -23.66 -3.50 -15.68
C PHE A 215 -23.13 -4.09 -17.02
N SER A 216 -22.92 -3.24 -18.03
CA SER A 216 -22.44 -3.55 -19.38
C SER A 216 -21.01 -4.10 -19.43
N ALA A 217 -20.21 -3.97 -18.37
CA ALA A 217 -18.84 -4.51 -18.32
C ALA A 217 -18.78 -6.04 -18.46
N VAL A 218 -19.90 -6.75 -18.21
CA VAL A 218 -20.01 -8.20 -18.44
C VAL A 218 -20.30 -8.52 -19.92
N SER A 219 -20.85 -7.57 -20.68
CA SER A 219 -21.20 -7.75 -22.10
C SER A 219 -20.01 -7.62 -23.06
N GLU A 220 -18.82 -7.23 -22.60
CA GLU A 220 -17.61 -7.11 -23.44
C GLU A 220 -16.78 -8.41 -23.58
N LEU A 221 -17.21 -9.50 -22.93
CA LEU A 221 -16.49 -10.78 -22.91
C LEU A 221 -16.67 -11.61 -24.18
N ILE A 222 -17.80 -11.46 -24.89
CA ILE A 222 -18.08 -12.14 -26.16
C ILE A 222 -18.39 -11.09 -27.22
N LEU A 223 -17.55 -10.99 -28.25
CA LEU A 223 -17.75 -10.09 -29.38
C LEU A 223 -18.72 -10.67 -30.40
N SER A 224 -19.55 -9.82 -31.00
CA SER A 224 -20.39 -10.19 -32.14
C SER A 224 -19.56 -10.45 -33.41
N LYS A 225 -20.14 -11.09 -34.44
CA LYS A 225 -19.44 -11.31 -35.72
C LYS A 225 -19.04 -9.98 -36.36
N GLU A 226 -19.90 -8.98 -36.26
CA GLU A 226 -19.70 -7.60 -36.74
C GLU A 226 -18.48 -6.96 -36.06
N GLN A 227 -18.39 -7.06 -34.73
CA GLN A 227 -17.24 -6.56 -33.97
C GLN A 227 -15.94 -7.30 -34.33
N LEU A 228 -16.00 -8.61 -34.54
CA LEU A 228 -14.84 -9.38 -35.02
C LEU A 228 -14.42 -8.97 -36.45
N TYR A 229 -15.37 -8.72 -37.35
CA TYR A 229 -15.09 -8.23 -38.70
C TYR A 229 -14.46 -6.83 -38.69
N GLU A 230 -14.93 -5.91 -37.84
CA GLU A 230 -14.34 -4.57 -37.70
C GLU A 230 -12.94 -4.63 -37.06
N MET A 231 -12.74 -5.47 -36.04
CA MET A 231 -11.43 -5.67 -35.41
C MET A 231 -10.41 -6.24 -36.41
N PHE A 232 -10.74 -7.27 -37.19
CA PHE A 232 -9.82 -7.82 -38.17
C PHE A 232 -9.66 -6.97 -39.45
N GLN A 233 -10.61 -6.08 -39.77
CA GLN A 233 -10.37 -4.99 -40.74
C GLN A 233 -9.27 -4.06 -40.25
N GLN A 234 -9.32 -3.64 -38.98
CA GLN A 234 -8.32 -2.74 -38.38
C GLN A 234 -6.94 -3.40 -38.29
N ILE A 235 -6.86 -4.65 -37.79
CA ILE A 235 -5.61 -5.43 -37.67
C ILE A 235 -4.86 -5.54 -39.01
N LEU A 236 -5.56 -5.82 -40.11
CA LEU A 236 -4.96 -6.07 -41.43
C LEU A 236 -4.99 -4.84 -42.38
N GLY A 237 -5.54 -3.70 -41.93
CA GLY A 237 -5.63 -2.46 -42.72
C GLY A 237 -6.61 -2.51 -43.90
N ILE A 238 -7.65 -3.35 -43.82
CA ILE A 238 -8.63 -3.58 -44.89
C ILE A 238 -9.66 -2.44 -44.92
N LYS A 239 -9.94 -1.89 -46.11
CA LYS A 239 -10.90 -0.77 -46.24
C LYS A 239 -12.34 -1.29 -46.24
N LYS A 240 -13.28 -0.51 -45.66
CA LYS A 240 -14.68 -0.93 -45.51
C LYS A 240 -15.35 -1.41 -46.81
N PHE A 241 -15.00 -0.85 -47.97
CA PHE A 241 -15.53 -1.31 -49.27
C PHE A 241 -14.94 -2.65 -49.73
N GLU A 242 -13.69 -2.97 -49.35
CA GLU A 242 -13.03 -4.24 -49.64
C GLU A 242 -13.62 -5.34 -48.76
N HIS A 243 -13.86 -5.04 -47.48
CA HIS A 243 -14.65 -5.90 -46.61
C HIS A 243 -16.06 -6.16 -47.18
N GLN A 244 -16.82 -5.12 -47.53
CA GLN A 244 -18.20 -5.29 -48.01
C GLN A 244 -18.28 -6.19 -49.26
N LEU A 245 -17.34 -6.03 -50.19
CA LEU A 245 -17.30 -6.83 -51.42
C LEU A 245 -16.96 -8.31 -51.15
N LEU A 246 -15.97 -8.56 -50.27
CA LEU A 246 -15.61 -9.92 -49.88
C LEU A 246 -16.69 -10.58 -49.01
N TYR A 247 -17.28 -9.84 -48.07
CA TYR A 247 -18.38 -10.29 -47.21
C TYR A 247 -19.60 -10.71 -48.04
N ASN A 248 -20.06 -9.85 -48.96
CA ASN A 248 -21.20 -10.15 -49.82
C ASN A 248 -20.99 -11.38 -50.72
N ALA A 249 -19.74 -11.75 -51.02
CA ALA A 249 -19.40 -12.87 -51.90
C ALA A 249 -18.90 -14.13 -51.15
N LEU A 250 -18.81 -14.07 -49.81
CA LEU A 250 -18.48 -15.20 -48.93
C LEU A 250 -19.61 -15.52 -47.93
N GLN A 251 -20.72 -14.75 -47.97
CA GLN A 251 -21.98 -15.12 -47.36
C GLN A 251 -22.54 -16.41 -47.99
N LEU A 252 -23.10 -17.28 -47.15
CA LEU A 252 -23.76 -18.53 -47.52
C LEU A 252 -25.03 -18.62 -46.70
N ASP A 253 -26.19 -18.56 -47.35
CA ASP A 253 -27.48 -18.36 -46.68
C ASP A 253 -27.94 -19.59 -45.89
N ASN A 254 -27.55 -20.81 -46.32
CA ASN A 254 -27.89 -22.05 -45.62
C ASN A 254 -26.72 -22.62 -44.78
N VAL A 255 -27.05 -23.13 -43.59
CA VAL A 255 -26.16 -23.92 -42.73
C VAL A 255 -25.60 -25.15 -43.46
N ASP A 256 -26.39 -25.84 -44.29
CA ASP A 256 -25.91 -27.00 -45.04
C ASP A 256 -24.86 -26.61 -46.11
N GLU A 257 -24.97 -25.40 -46.68
CA GLU A 257 -23.99 -24.87 -47.63
C GLU A 257 -22.70 -24.45 -46.92
N GLN A 258 -22.81 -23.81 -45.75
CA GLN A 258 -21.66 -23.52 -44.87
C GLN A 258 -20.94 -24.83 -44.48
N ALA A 259 -21.68 -25.88 -44.13
CA ALA A 259 -21.15 -27.19 -43.80
C ALA A 259 -20.52 -27.90 -45.01
N ALA A 260 -21.18 -27.87 -46.17
CA ALA A 260 -20.62 -28.39 -47.42
C ALA A 260 -19.34 -27.65 -47.83
N GLN A 261 -19.26 -26.34 -47.57
CA GLN A 261 -18.04 -25.56 -47.79
C GLN A 261 -16.92 -25.97 -46.82
N ILE A 262 -17.19 -26.18 -45.52
CA ILE A 262 -16.19 -26.71 -44.58
C ILE A 262 -15.75 -28.12 -45.00
N ARG A 263 -16.68 -29.02 -45.34
CA ARG A 263 -16.36 -30.37 -45.85
C ARG A 263 -15.39 -30.31 -47.02
N ARG A 264 -15.68 -29.50 -48.06
CA ARG A 264 -14.77 -29.31 -49.21
C ARG A 264 -13.37 -28.80 -48.83
N GLU A 265 -13.28 -27.92 -47.83
CA GLU A 265 -11.99 -27.41 -47.33
C GLU A 265 -11.21 -28.46 -46.54
N LEU A 266 -11.89 -29.30 -45.75
CA LEU A 266 -11.30 -30.41 -45.00
C LEU A 266 -10.92 -31.60 -45.90
N ASP A 267 -11.76 -31.97 -46.87
CA ASP A 267 -11.48 -32.96 -47.90
C ASP A 267 -10.23 -32.55 -48.72
N GLY A 268 -10.08 -31.26 -49.04
CA GLY A 268 -8.90 -30.71 -49.70
C GLY A 268 -7.61 -30.89 -48.87
N ARG A 269 -7.70 -30.79 -47.54
CA ARG A 269 -6.57 -31.10 -46.62
C ARG A 269 -6.29 -32.61 -46.55
N LEU A 270 -7.31 -33.45 -46.55
CA LEU A 270 -7.16 -34.91 -46.55
C LEU A 270 -6.50 -35.41 -47.83
N GLN A 271 -6.92 -34.88 -48.99
CA GLN A 271 -6.27 -35.14 -50.29
C GLN A 271 -4.80 -34.70 -50.31
N LEU A 272 -4.45 -33.58 -49.66
CA LEU A 272 -3.05 -33.14 -49.54
C LEU A 272 -2.23 -34.08 -48.66
N ALA A 273 -2.77 -34.55 -47.53
CA ALA A 273 -2.12 -35.55 -46.67
C ALA A 273 -1.89 -36.87 -47.41
N GLU A 274 -2.86 -37.33 -48.22
CA GLU A 274 -2.67 -38.48 -49.11
C GLU A 274 -1.63 -38.24 -50.20
N LYS A 275 -1.59 -37.04 -50.79
CA LYS A 275 -0.59 -36.68 -51.80
C LYS A 275 0.83 -36.76 -51.21
N ILE A 276 1.03 -36.24 -50.00
CA ILE A 276 2.29 -36.34 -49.25
C ILE A 276 2.68 -37.82 -49.06
N ALA A 277 1.74 -38.66 -48.60
CA ALA A 277 1.97 -40.09 -48.40
C ALA A 277 2.31 -40.86 -49.69
N ARG A 278 1.67 -40.51 -50.82
CA ARG A 278 1.91 -41.13 -52.14
C ARG A 278 3.22 -40.67 -52.77
N GLU A 279 3.52 -39.36 -52.72
CA GLU A 279 4.73 -38.78 -53.32
C GLU A 279 5.98 -38.91 -52.44
N ARG A 280 5.83 -39.30 -51.16
CA ARG A 280 6.88 -39.36 -50.13
C ARG A 280 7.66 -38.06 -49.95
N LYS A 281 6.99 -36.93 -50.19
CA LYS A 281 7.54 -35.57 -50.01
C LYS A 281 7.20 -35.07 -48.62
N PHE A 282 7.82 -35.67 -47.62
CA PHE A 282 7.65 -35.29 -46.23
C PHE A 282 8.44 -34.02 -45.89
N PRO A 283 7.99 -33.21 -44.92
CA PRO A 283 8.89 -32.34 -44.16
C PRO A 283 10.05 -33.15 -43.57
N LYS A 284 11.16 -32.50 -43.24
CA LYS A 284 12.24 -33.17 -42.50
C LYS A 284 11.86 -33.35 -41.04
N PHE A 285 12.07 -34.53 -40.48
CA PHE A 285 11.77 -34.89 -39.08
C PHE A 285 13.00 -35.42 -38.34
N ILE A 286 12.99 -35.28 -36.99
CA ILE A 286 14.09 -35.74 -36.12
C ILE A 286 14.33 -37.25 -36.22
N SER A 287 13.26 -38.05 -36.40
CA SER A 287 13.37 -39.48 -36.77
C SER A 287 12.53 -39.77 -38.02
N LYS A 288 12.99 -40.72 -38.83
CA LYS A 288 12.27 -41.20 -40.02
C LYS A 288 10.94 -41.86 -39.68
N ASP A 289 10.80 -42.43 -38.49
CA ASP A 289 9.54 -43.04 -38.03
C ASP A 289 8.40 -42.01 -37.95
N MET A 290 8.74 -40.72 -37.80
CA MET A 290 7.78 -39.61 -37.81
C MET A 290 7.20 -39.30 -39.19
N GLU A 291 7.83 -39.71 -40.30
CA GLU A 291 7.32 -39.45 -41.66
C GLU A 291 5.91 -40.05 -41.87
N MET A 292 5.70 -41.27 -41.36
CA MET A 292 4.38 -41.93 -41.42
C MET A 292 3.42 -41.41 -40.36
N MET A 293 3.90 -41.22 -39.12
CA MET A 293 3.08 -40.64 -38.04
C MET A 293 2.56 -39.23 -38.38
N TYR A 294 3.25 -38.47 -39.24
CA TYR A 294 2.80 -37.15 -39.69
C TYR A 294 1.53 -37.22 -40.56
N VAL A 295 1.45 -38.23 -41.43
CA VAL A 295 0.24 -38.47 -42.24
C VAL A 295 -0.94 -38.87 -41.34
N GLU A 296 -0.67 -39.62 -40.27
CA GLU A 296 -1.67 -40.03 -39.28
C GLU A 296 -2.09 -38.85 -38.39
N GLU A 297 -1.16 -37.98 -37.97
CA GLU A 297 -1.42 -36.72 -37.26
C GLU A 297 -2.33 -35.78 -38.10
N LEU A 298 -2.01 -35.59 -39.39
CA LEU A 298 -2.82 -34.81 -40.32
C LEU A 298 -4.23 -35.40 -40.53
N ARG A 299 -4.33 -36.72 -40.73
CA ARG A 299 -5.62 -37.42 -40.87
C ARG A 299 -6.45 -37.35 -39.60
N SER A 300 -5.84 -37.57 -38.43
CA SER A 300 -6.48 -37.49 -37.12
C SER A 300 -7.01 -36.08 -36.86
N SER A 301 -6.21 -35.04 -37.15
CA SER A 301 -6.63 -33.63 -37.09
C SER A 301 -7.85 -33.35 -37.98
N VAL A 302 -7.84 -33.80 -39.24
CA VAL A 302 -8.99 -33.60 -40.14
C VAL A 302 -10.21 -34.41 -39.71
N ASN A 303 -10.04 -35.64 -39.23
CA ASN A 303 -11.13 -36.49 -38.75
C ASN A 303 -11.78 -35.92 -37.49
N LEU A 304 -11.00 -35.35 -36.56
CA LEU A 304 -11.52 -34.64 -35.38
C LEU A 304 -12.32 -33.39 -35.79
N LEU A 305 -11.85 -32.64 -36.80
CA LEU A 305 -12.56 -31.49 -37.34
C LEU A 305 -13.85 -31.88 -38.06
N MET A 306 -13.85 -32.98 -38.80
CA MET A 306 -15.05 -33.57 -39.38
C MET A 306 -16.02 -34.04 -38.29
N ALA A 307 -15.55 -34.67 -37.21
CA ALA A 307 -16.39 -35.06 -36.07
C ALA A 307 -16.96 -33.85 -35.31
N ASN A 308 -16.20 -32.75 -35.18
CA ASN A 308 -16.68 -31.49 -34.61
C ASN A 308 -17.75 -30.85 -35.51
N LEU A 309 -17.58 -30.90 -36.84
CA LEU A 309 -18.61 -30.47 -37.79
C LEU A 309 -19.86 -31.37 -37.73
N GLU A 310 -19.69 -32.69 -37.73
CA GLU A 310 -20.80 -33.66 -37.77
C GLU A 310 -21.56 -33.77 -36.44
N SER A 311 -20.89 -33.55 -35.31
CA SER A 311 -21.58 -33.34 -34.03
C SER A 311 -22.42 -32.05 -34.06
N GLN A 312 -21.94 -30.95 -34.67
CA GLN A 312 -22.78 -29.76 -34.89
C GLN A 312 -24.01 -29.97 -35.80
N HIS A 313 -24.14 -31.12 -36.49
CA HIS A 313 -25.34 -31.49 -37.27
C HIS A 313 -26.17 -32.58 -36.57
N SER A 314 -25.52 -33.56 -35.95
CA SER A 314 -26.17 -34.67 -35.24
C SER A 314 -26.80 -34.20 -33.91
N TYR A 315 -26.11 -33.30 -33.20
CA TYR A 315 -26.61 -32.58 -32.02
C TYR A 315 -27.44 -31.33 -32.40
N LYS A 316 -27.78 -31.17 -33.69
CA LYS A 316 -28.95 -30.40 -34.15
C LYS A 316 -30.14 -31.34 -34.25
N VAL A 317 -30.26 -32.19 -35.29
CA VAL A 317 -31.51 -32.92 -35.59
C VAL A 317 -32.16 -33.67 -34.40
N LEU A 318 -31.39 -34.36 -33.55
CA LEU A 318 -31.95 -35.11 -32.40
C LEU A 318 -32.25 -34.19 -31.20
N ASN A 319 -31.57 -33.05 -31.13
CA ASN A 319 -31.70 -32.01 -30.11
C ASN A 319 -32.78 -30.98 -30.49
N ASP A 320 -32.97 -30.64 -31.76
CA ASP A 320 -34.00 -29.70 -32.23
C ASP A 320 -35.43 -30.29 -32.10
N ALA A 321 -35.56 -31.53 -31.63
CA ALA A 321 -36.77 -32.04 -31.01
C ALA A 321 -36.76 -31.91 -29.47
N PHE A 322 -35.70 -32.41 -28.81
CA PHE A 322 -35.63 -32.56 -27.35
C PHE A 322 -35.21 -31.26 -26.63
N ARG A 323 -34.11 -30.65 -27.07
CA ARG A 323 -33.70 -29.28 -26.75
C ARG A 323 -34.76 -28.26 -27.15
N MET A 324 -35.53 -28.42 -28.23
CA MET A 324 -36.67 -27.52 -28.51
C MET A 324 -37.80 -27.66 -27.48
N SER A 325 -38.14 -28.88 -27.01
CA SER A 325 -39.11 -29.01 -25.91
C SER A 325 -38.58 -28.37 -24.61
N CYS A 326 -37.31 -28.58 -24.28
CA CYS A 326 -36.69 -27.98 -23.09
C CYS A 326 -36.46 -26.46 -23.23
N GLU A 327 -36.17 -25.94 -24.42
CA GLU A 327 -36.00 -24.50 -24.66
C GLU A 327 -37.34 -23.79 -24.71
N VAL A 328 -38.40 -24.36 -25.27
CA VAL A 328 -39.75 -23.77 -25.15
C VAL A 328 -40.24 -23.77 -23.70
N GLN A 329 -39.88 -24.77 -22.89
CA GLN A 329 -40.08 -24.76 -21.43
C GLN A 329 -39.20 -23.69 -20.73
N SER A 330 -37.94 -23.53 -21.16
CA SER A 330 -36.94 -22.63 -20.54
C SER A 330 -37.06 -21.16 -20.99
N CYS A 331 -37.73 -20.88 -22.12
CA CYS A 331 -37.93 -19.55 -22.71
C CYS A 331 -38.79 -18.59 -21.88
N GLY A 332 -39.09 -18.89 -20.61
CA GLY A 332 -39.77 -17.98 -19.70
C GLY A 332 -41.15 -17.57 -20.20
N LEU A 333 -41.94 -18.51 -20.73
CA LEU A 333 -43.35 -18.30 -21.06
C LEU A 333 -44.21 -18.26 -19.78
N VAL A 334 -43.89 -17.30 -18.92
CA VAL A 334 -44.58 -17.00 -17.67
C VAL A 334 -45.33 -15.67 -17.83
N PRO A 335 -46.50 -15.65 -18.50
CA PRO A 335 -47.35 -14.47 -18.51
C PRO A 335 -47.74 -14.07 -17.07
N PHE A 336 -47.69 -12.78 -16.82
CA PHE A 336 -48.18 -12.16 -15.60
C PHE A 336 -49.69 -11.93 -15.74
N ALA A 337 -50.47 -12.45 -14.80
CA ALA A 337 -51.92 -12.44 -14.79
C ALA A 337 -52.42 -11.55 -13.63
N GLN A 338 -52.69 -10.28 -13.95
CA GLN A 338 -53.24 -9.30 -13.03
C GLN A 338 -54.77 -9.39 -13.01
N ILE A 339 -55.35 -9.61 -11.83
CA ILE A 339 -56.80 -9.67 -11.60
C ILE A 339 -57.20 -8.53 -10.67
N VAL A 340 -58.13 -7.67 -11.11
CA VAL A 340 -58.69 -6.60 -10.26
C VAL A 340 -60.18 -6.83 -10.13
N ILE A 341 -60.65 -7.10 -8.91
CA ILE A 341 -62.07 -7.22 -8.57
C ILE A 341 -62.57 -5.84 -8.15
N ILE A 342 -63.65 -5.36 -8.78
CA ILE A 342 -64.16 -3.99 -8.57
C ILE A 342 -65.44 -4.01 -7.73
N GLU A 343 -66.44 -4.81 -8.11
CA GLU A 343 -67.73 -4.85 -7.40
C GLU A 343 -68.54 -6.11 -7.71
N VAL A 344 -69.43 -6.50 -6.80
CA VAL A 344 -70.49 -7.48 -7.04
C VAL A 344 -71.85 -6.77 -7.11
N GLN A 345 -72.59 -7.00 -8.18
CA GLN A 345 -73.90 -6.42 -8.41
C GLN A 345 -74.99 -7.51 -8.26
N GLY A 346 -76.08 -7.16 -7.56
CA GLY A 346 -77.26 -8.03 -7.43
C GLY A 346 -77.29 -8.96 -6.22
N LEU A 347 -76.41 -8.79 -5.24
CA LEU A 347 -76.42 -9.54 -3.98
C LEU A 347 -77.63 -9.15 -3.12
N LYS A 348 -78.45 -10.13 -2.73
CA LYS A 348 -79.69 -9.96 -1.95
C LYS A 348 -79.91 -11.03 -0.88
N SER A 349 -79.30 -12.21 -1.02
CA SER A 349 -79.37 -13.32 -0.04
C SER A 349 -78.68 -13.05 1.30
N VAL A 350 -77.97 -11.92 1.42
CA VAL A 350 -77.11 -11.55 2.54
C VAL A 350 -77.63 -10.27 3.19
N ALA A 351 -77.72 -10.24 4.52
CA ALA A 351 -78.16 -9.05 5.25
C ALA A 351 -77.17 -7.88 5.04
N PRO A 352 -77.61 -6.61 4.88
CA PRO A 352 -76.74 -5.51 4.45
C PRO A 352 -75.50 -5.26 5.33
N ASN A 353 -75.61 -5.54 6.63
CA ASN A 353 -74.56 -5.35 7.63
C ASN A 353 -73.63 -6.57 7.82
N ARG A 354 -73.72 -7.60 6.96
CA ARG A 354 -72.79 -8.73 6.97
C ARG A 354 -71.55 -8.40 6.12
N ILE A 355 -70.41 -8.92 6.55
CA ILE A 355 -69.16 -8.85 5.81
C ILE A 355 -69.12 -9.92 4.72
N VAL A 356 -68.63 -9.51 3.55
CA VAL A 356 -68.36 -10.35 2.37
C VAL A 356 -66.96 -10.09 1.82
N TYR A 357 -66.37 -11.10 1.20
CA TYR A 357 -65.08 -11.01 0.52
C TYR A 357 -65.04 -11.99 -0.67
N CYS A 358 -64.16 -11.72 -1.62
CA CYS A 358 -63.87 -12.62 -2.72
C CYS A 358 -62.53 -13.35 -2.51
N THR A 359 -62.40 -14.56 -3.05
CA THR A 359 -61.09 -15.20 -3.27
C THR A 359 -60.86 -15.39 -4.75
N MET A 360 -59.68 -15.04 -5.25
CA MET A 360 -59.20 -15.30 -6.60
C MET A 360 -58.09 -16.36 -6.58
N GLU A 361 -58.19 -17.32 -7.50
CA GLU A 361 -57.43 -18.56 -7.54
C GLU A 361 -57.05 -18.85 -9.00
N VAL A 362 -55.77 -18.87 -9.32
CA VAL A 362 -55.28 -19.23 -10.67
C VAL A 362 -54.90 -20.71 -10.66
N GLU A 363 -55.57 -21.50 -11.50
CA GLU A 363 -55.28 -22.91 -11.81
C GLU A 363 -55.26 -23.92 -10.64
N GLY A 364 -55.62 -23.48 -9.43
CA GLY A 364 -55.60 -24.29 -8.20
C GLY A 364 -54.43 -23.97 -7.27
N GLY A 365 -53.63 -22.95 -7.59
CA GLY A 365 -52.58 -22.43 -6.72
C GLY A 365 -53.10 -21.64 -5.51
N GLU A 366 -52.27 -20.73 -5.00
CA GLU A 366 -52.61 -19.90 -3.86
C GLU A 366 -53.82 -19.00 -4.13
N LYS A 367 -54.57 -18.71 -3.06
CA LYS A 367 -55.84 -17.99 -3.12
C LYS A 367 -55.65 -16.61 -2.49
N LEU A 368 -55.56 -15.57 -3.33
CA LEU A 368 -55.56 -14.21 -2.82
C LEU A 368 -57.00 -13.81 -2.46
N GLN A 369 -57.19 -13.33 -1.25
CA GLN A 369 -58.46 -12.86 -0.72
C GLN A 369 -58.53 -11.33 -0.84
N THR A 370 -59.70 -10.80 -1.21
CA THR A 370 -59.97 -9.35 -1.18
C THR A 370 -60.21 -8.88 0.24
N ASP A 371 -60.11 -7.56 0.44
CA ASP A 371 -60.49 -6.90 1.68
C ASP A 371 -61.93 -7.21 2.10
N GLN A 372 -62.24 -7.05 3.38
CA GLN A 372 -63.58 -7.21 3.90
C GLN A 372 -64.46 -6.01 3.53
N ALA A 373 -65.61 -6.25 2.89
CA ALA A 373 -66.58 -5.23 2.51
C ALA A 373 -67.98 -5.56 3.07
N GLU A 374 -68.82 -4.56 3.32
CA GLU A 374 -70.22 -4.79 3.67
C GLU A 374 -71.03 -5.30 2.47
N ALA A 375 -71.97 -6.20 2.71
CA ALA A 375 -72.95 -6.62 1.70
C ALA A 375 -73.85 -5.46 1.21
N SER A 376 -73.92 -4.34 1.94
CA SER A 376 -74.53 -3.07 1.52
C SER A 376 -73.82 -2.40 0.34
N ARG A 377 -72.48 -2.54 0.26
CA ARG A 377 -71.59 -1.99 -0.76
C ARG A 377 -70.40 -2.95 -1.01
N PRO A 378 -70.63 -4.09 -1.68
CA PRO A 378 -69.59 -5.06 -2.00
C PRO A 378 -68.73 -4.56 -3.16
N GLN A 379 -67.86 -3.60 -2.87
CA GLN A 379 -66.92 -2.97 -3.78
C GLN A 379 -65.49 -3.10 -3.22
N TRP A 380 -64.53 -3.33 -4.11
CA TRP A 380 -63.13 -3.59 -3.79
C TRP A 380 -62.19 -2.83 -4.72
N GLY A 381 -60.99 -2.54 -4.23
CA GLY A 381 -59.86 -2.09 -5.04
C GLY A 381 -58.77 -3.15 -5.19
N THR A 382 -58.96 -4.33 -4.62
CA THR A 382 -57.88 -5.31 -4.42
C THR A 382 -57.41 -5.90 -5.74
N GLN A 383 -56.11 -5.71 -6.03
CA GLN A 383 -55.39 -6.30 -7.13
C GLN A 383 -54.73 -7.60 -6.66
N GLY A 384 -55.03 -8.71 -7.32
CA GLY A 384 -54.32 -9.98 -7.16
C GLY A 384 -53.43 -10.21 -8.38
N ASP A 385 -52.12 -10.23 -8.16
CA ASP A 385 -51.13 -10.43 -9.21
C ASP A 385 -50.59 -11.87 -9.15
N PHE A 386 -50.67 -12.59 -10.26
CA PHE A 386 -50.33 -14.01 -10.34
C PHE A 386 -49.35 -14.30 -11.48
N THR A 387 -48.42 -15.23 -11.27
CA THR A 387 -47.60 -15.81 -12.35
C THR A 387 -48.16 -17.18 -12.73
N THR A 388 -48.34 -17.44 -14.03
CA THR A 388 -48.71 -18.77 -14.54
C THR A 388 -47.78 -19.19 -15.66
N THR A 389 -47.46 -20.48 -15.73
CA THR A 389 -46.68 -21.14 -16.80
C THR A 389 -47.57 -21.66 -17.94
N HIS A 390 -48.88 -21.40 -17.89
CA HIS A 390 -49.86 -21.92 -18.84
C HIS A 390 -50.33 -20.82 -19.81
N PRO A 391 -50.16 -20.98 -21.14
CA PRO A 391 -50.65 -20.00 -22.12
C PRO A 391 -52.18 -19.86 -22.22
N LEU A 392 -52.93 -20.78 -21.61
CA LEU A 392 -54.39 -20.75 -21.42
C LEU A 392 -54.73 -21.17 -19.98
N PRO A 393 -54.61 -20.24 -19.01
CA PRO A 393 -54.86 -20.53 -17.61
C PRO A 393 -56.35 -20.50 -17.28
N ALA A 394 -56.74 -21.08 -16.15
CA ALA A 394 -58.09 -21.02 -15.61
C ALA A 394 -58.13 -20.20 -14.32
N VAL A 395 -58.68 -18.98 -14.42
CA VAL A 395 -58.90 -18.06 -13.30
C VAL A 395 -60.24 -18.39 -12.65
N LYS A 396 -60.27 -18.57 -11.34
CA LYS A 396 -61.48 -18.87 -10.57
C LYS A 396 -61.67 -17.84 -9.47
N VAL A 397 -62.84 -17.20 -9.45
CA VAL A 397 -63.20 -16.22 -8.40
C VAL A 397 -64.45 -16.70 -7.67
N LYS A 398 -64.47 -16.58 -6.34
CA LYS A 398 -65.55 -17.06 -5.46
C LYS A 398 -65.93 -15.97 -4.48
N LEU A 399 -67.21 -15.86 -4.14
CA LEU A 399 -67.73 -14.93 -3.13
C LEU A 399 -68.08 -15.71 -1.85
N PHE A 400 -67.66 -15.18 -0.71
CA PHE A 400 -67.91 -15.72 0.62
C PHE A 400 -68.59 -14.70 1.53
N THR A 401 -69.34 -15.20 2.51
CA THR A 401 -69.99 -14.43 3.58
C THR A 401 -69.44 -14.86 4.93
N GLU A 402 -69.10 -13.90 5.78
CA GLU A 402 -68.60 -14.20 7.12
C GLU A 402 -69.74 -14.48 8.13
N SER A 403 -69.45 -15.33 9.11
CA SER A 403 -70.39 -15.70 10.18
C SER A 403 -69.64 -16.01 11.47
N ASN A 404 -70.26 -15.70 12.61
CA ASN A 404 -69.62 -15.73 13.94
C ASN A 404 -69.37 -17.15 14.49
N LEU A 405 -69.40 -18.16 13.62
CA LEU A 405 -69.08 -19.57 13.88
C LEU A 405 -68.28 -20.05 12.66
N PHE A 406 -67.26 -20.89 12.87
CA PHE A 406 -66.13 -21.23 11.96
C PHE A 406 -66.45 -21.84 10.57
N HIS A 407 -67.70 -21.79 10.08
CA HIS A 407 -68.07 -22.20 8.73
C HIS A 407 -68.40 -21.01 7.82
N THR A 408 -67.52 -20.76 6.84
CA THR A 408 -67.76 -19.82 5.75
C THR A 408 -68.69 -20.45 4.71
N TYR A 409 -69.81 -19.80 4.42
CA TYR A 409 -70.70 -20.22 3.34
C TYR A 409 -70.24 -19.61 2.01
N LEU A 410 -70.21 -20.44 0.97
CA LEU A 410 -69.76 -20.08 -0.38
C LEU A 410 -70.98 -19.71 -1.22
N SER A 411 -71.16 -18.40 -1.45
CA SER A 411 -72.40 -17.86 -2.04
C SER A 411 -72.42 -17.94 -3.57
N SER A 412 -71.26 -17.84 -4.23
CA SER A 412 -71.18 -17.94 -5.70
C SER A 412 -69.76 -18.15 -6.23
N CYS A 413 -69.63 -18.50 -7.51
CA CYS A 413 -68.34 -18.71 -8.20
C CYS A 413 -68.40 -18.34 -9.70
N VAL A 414 -67.31 -17.84 -10.26
CA VAL A 414 -67.08 -17.68 -11.71
C VAL A 414 -65.73 -18.30 -12.10
N VAL A 415 -65.62 -18.77 -13.35
CA VAL A 415 -64.37 -19.31 -13.95
C VAL A 415 -64.17 -18.67 -15.31
N LEU A 416 -62.95 -18.18 -15.57
CA LEU A 416 -62.57 -17.42 -16.76
C LEU A 416 -61.27 -17.97 -17.35
N HIS A 417 -61.09 -17.85 -18.67
CA HIS A 417 -59.90 -18.28 -19.39
C HIS A 417 -59.33 -17.09 -20.16
N PRO A 418 -58.47 -16.26 -19.52
CA PRO A 418 -57.95 -15.04 -20.12
C PRO A 418 -56.91 -15.34 -21.21
N THR A 419 -56.73 -14.40 -22.13
CA THR A 419 -55.70 -14.46 -23.18
C THR A 419 -54.95 -13.13 -23.25
N THR A 420 -53.74 -13.14 -23.80
CA THR A 420 -52.85 -11.97 -23.93
C THR A 420 -53.36 -10.88 -24.89
N ASN A 421 -54.38 -11.20 -25.71
CA ASN A 421 -55.09 -10.25 -26.57
C ASN A 421 -56.48 -9.88 -26.00
N GLY A 422 -56.78 -10.21 -24.73
CA GLY A 422 -58.07 -9.95 -24.09
C GLY A 422 -58.36 -8.45 -23.82
N PRO A 423 -59.63 -8.11 -23.52
CA PRO A 423 -60.04 -6.73 -23.22
C PRO A 423 -59.35 -6.23 -21.93
N LYS A 424 -58.78 -5.01 -21.99
CA LYS A 424 -58.03 -4.40 -20.87
C LYS A 424 -58.91 -3.65 -19.85
N THR A 425 -60.21 -3.58 -20.13
CA THR A 425 -61.28 -2.96 -19.33
C THR A 425 -61.97 -3.99 -18.42
N ALA A 426 -62.57 -3.52 -17.32
CA ALA A 426 -63.30 -4.42 -16.41
C ALA A 426 -64.72 -4.72 -16.96
N GLU A 427 -65.08 -6.00 -16.97
CA GLU A 427 -66.33 -6.50 -17.55
C GLU A 427 -67.20 -7.21 -16.51
N LEU A 428 -68.52 -7.18 -16.72
CA LEU A 428 -69.53 -7.77 -15.84
C LEU A 428 -69.77 -9.24 -16.20
N HIS A 429 -69.20 -10.12 -15.39
CA HIS A 429 -69.31 -11.57 -15.55
C HIS A 429 -70.44 -12.13 -14.68
N LYS A 430 -71.34 -12.94 -15.24
CA LYS A 430 -72.40 -13.59 -14.45
C LYS A 430 -71.80 -14.70 -13.57
N MET A 431 -72.12 -14.69 -12.28
CA MET A 431 -71.66 -15.72 -11.36
C MET A 431 -72.60 -16.93 -11.36
N VAL A 432 -72.04 -18.12 -11.13
CA VAL A 432 -72.79 -19.35 -10.84
C VAL A 432 -73.19 -19.33 -9.37
N VAL A 433 -74.49 -19.43 -9.10
CA VAL A 433 -75.10 -19.33 -7.77
C VAL A 433 -75.77 -20.67 -7.40
N PRO A 434 -75.72 -21.13 -6.13
CA PRO A 434 -76.42 -22.34 -5.69
C PRO A 434 -77.93 -22.28 -5.94
N LYS A 435 -78.53 -23.44 -6.25
CA LYS A 435 -79.93 -23.59 -6.71
C LYS A 435 -81.02 -23.06 -5.74
N ASN A 436 -80.68 -22.74 -4.50
CA ASN A 436 -81.61 -22.31 -3.46
C ASN A 436 -81.41 -20.83 -3.02
N SER A 437 -80.56 -20.05 -3.71
CA SER A 437 -80.35 -18.62 -3.38
C SER A 437 -81.42 -17.71 -3.99
N GLN A 438 -81.59 -16.52 -3.41
CA GLN A 438 -82.40 -15.42 -3.94
C GLN A 438 -81.67 -14.60 -5.04
N ASP A 439 -80.37 -14.84 -5.27
CA ASP A 439 -79.51 -14.03 -6.16
C ASP A 439 -79.57 -14.48 -7.64
N VAL A 440 -80.72 -14.34 -8.30
CA VAL A 440 -80.97 -14.89 -9.65
C VAL A 440 -80.11 -14.27 -10.77
N ASP A 441 -79.58 -13.06 -10.57
CA ASP A 441 -78.76 -12.35 -11.56
C ASP A 441 -77.48 -11.72 -10.99
N LEU A 442 -76.85 -12.43 -10.05
CA LEU A 442 -75.57 -12.02 -9.45
C LEU A 442 -74.46 -11.90 -10.51
N LYS A 443 -73.81 -10.74 -10.55
CA LYS A 443 -72.71 -10.42 -11.48
C LYS A 443 -71.52 -9.86 -10.71
N ILE A 444 -70.32 -10.19 -11.17
CA ILE A 444 -69.07 -9.63 -10.64
C ILE A 444 -68.36 -8.84 -11.74
N LYS A 445 -68.00 -7.61 -11.43
CA LYS A 445 -67.24 -6.72 -12.30
C LYS A 445 -65.78 -6.84 -11.95
N LEU A 446 -64.98 -7.31 -12.90
CA LEU A 446 -63.55 -7.51 -12.72
C LEU A 446 -62.81 -7.32 -14.03
N ALA A 447 -61.52 -7.00 -13.96
CA ALA A 447 -60.59 -7.05 -15.08
C ALA A 447 -59.61 -8.21 -14.88
N VAL A 448 -59.29 -8.93 -15.96
CA VAL A 448 -58.17 -9.89 -16.00
C VAL A 448 -57.25 -9.48 -17.13
N ARG A 449 -56.01 -9.16 -16.81
CA ARG A 449 -54.97 -8.75 -17.76
C ARG A 449 -53.89 -9.82 -17.77
N MET A 450 -53.66 -10.42 -18.93
CA MET A 450 -52.53 -11.32 -19.20
C MET A 450 -51.48 -10.54 -19.98
N ASP A 451 -50.35 -10.23 -19.35
CA ASP A 451 -49.24 -9.60 -20.07
C ASP A 451 -48.55 -10.60 -20.99
N LYS A 452 -48.16 -10.09 -22.15
CA LYS A 452 -47.55 -10.86 -23.23
C LYS A 452 -46.04 -10.95 -23.01
N PRO A 453 -45.47 -12.13 -22.66
CA PRO A 453 -44.04 -12.25 -22.41
C PRO A 453 -43.24 -11.94 -23.69
N PRO A 454 -42.01 -11.40 -23.60
CA PRO A 454 -41.27 -10.86 -24.75
C PRO A 454 -40.97 -11.89 -25.85
N ASN A 455 -40.89 -13.18 -25.47
CA ASN A 455 -40.66 -14.28 -26.39
C ASN A 455 -41.93 -14.73 -27.13
N MET A 456 -43.13 -14.39 -26.64
CA MET A 456 -44.39 -14.60 -27.34
C MET A 456 -44.62 -13.48 -28.37
N LYS A 457 -44.58 -13.78 -29.67
CA LYS A 457 -44.75 -12.77 -30.73
C LYS A 457 -46.19 -12.58 -31.16
N HIS A 458 -46.99 -13.65 -31.19
CA HIS A 458 -48.43 -13.58 -31.43
C HIS A 458 -49.15 -14.80 -30.84
N SER A 459 -50.46 -14.73 -30.60
CA SER A 459 -51.26 -15.84 -30.07
C SER A 459 -52.75 -15.62 -30.28
N GLY A 460 -53.51 -16.69 -30.49
CA GLY A 460 -54.93 -16.63 -30.87
C GLY A 460 -55.46 -17.98 -31.34
N TYR A 461 -56.74 -18.04 -31.73
CA TYR A 461 -57.37 -19.29 -32.19
C TYR A 461 -57.41 -19.40 -33.71
N LEU A 462 -56.66 -20.36 -34.27
CA LEU A 462 -56.69 -20.70 -35.70
C LEU A 462 -57.26 -22.10 -35.94
N TYR A 463 -57.82 -22.30 -37.13
CA TYR A 463 -57.91 -23.61 -37.75
C TYR A 463 -56.59 -23.89 -38.51
N ALA A 464 -56.14 -25.14 -38.50
CA ALA A 464 -54.94 -25.55 -39.24
C ALA A 464 -55.09 -26.98 -39.81
N LEU A 465 -54.52 -27.20 -41.00
CA LEU A 465 -54.31 -28.50 -41.63
C LEU A 465 -52.94 -28.50 -42.33
N GLY A 466 -52.08 -29.45 -41.97
CA GLY A 466 -50.76 -29.63 -42.59
C GLY A 466 -50.43 -31.08 -42.91
N GLN A 467 -49.43 -31.30 -43.77
CA GLN A 467 -49.03 -32.65 -44.19
C GLN A 467 -48.22 -33.37 -43.11
N ARG A 468 -47.23 -32.69 -42.51
CA ARG A 468 -46.41 -33.25 -41.42
C ARG A 468 -47.04 -33.02 -40.04
N VAL A 469 -47.45 -31.80 -39.72
CA VAL A 469 -48.04 -31.38 -38.43
C VAL A 469 -49.52 -30.97 -38.61
N TRP A 470 -50.35 -31.11 -37.57
CA TRP A 470 -51.78 -30.75 -37.61
C TRP A 470 -52.59 -31.47 -38.70
N LYS A 471 -52.41 -32.79 -38.84
CA LYS A 471 -53.04 -33.66 -39.86
C LYS A 471 -54.58 -33.77 -39.83
N ARG A 472 -55.28 -32.89 -39.09
CA ARG A 472 -56.74 -32.80 -39.02
C ARG A 472 -57.15 -31.33 -38.85
N TRP A 473 -58.01 -30.84 -39.73
CA TRP A 473 -58.64 -29.52 -39.66
C TRP A 473 -59.45 -29.38 -38.37
N LYS A 474 -58.91 -28.62 -37.42
CA LYS A 474 -59.54 -28.32 -36.13
C LYS A 474 -59.07 -26.95 -35.65
N ARG A 475 -59.98 -26.20 -35.02
CA ARG A 475 -59.65 -25.01 -34.24
C ARG A 475 -58.78 -25.41 -33.04
N ARG A 476 -57.64 -24.76 -32.86
CA ARG A 476 -56.73 -24.89 -31.72
C ARG A 476 -56.31 -23.49 -31.27
N TYR A 477 -55.81 -23.34 -30.05
CA TYR A 477 -55.11 -22.11 -29.65
C TYR A 477 -53.65 -22.22 -30.07
N PHE A 478 -53.15 -21.22 -30.78
CA PHE A 478 -51.80 -21.12 -31.29
C PHE A 478 -51.03 -20.00 -30.61
N VAL A 479 -49.73 -20.18 -30.49
CA VAL A 479 -48.76 -19.23 -29.96
C VAL A 479 -47.53 -19.28 -30.85
N LEU A 480 -47.17 -18.14 -31.43
CA LEU A 480 -45.90 -17.93 -32.12
C LEU A 480 -44.84 -17.51 -31.11
N VAL A 481 -43.86 -18.38 -30.89
CA VAL A 481 -42.79 -18.22 -29.90
C VAL A 481 -41.47 -17.95 -30.62
N GLN A 482 -40.71 -16.96 -30.15
CA GLN A 482 -39.29 -16.82 -30.46
C GLN A 482 -38.50 -17.65 -29.44
N VAL A 483 -37.75 -18.64 -29.93
CA VAL A 483 -36.96 -19.56 -29.10
C VAL A 483 -35.49 -19.12 -29.02
N SER A 484 -34.99 -18.49 -30.08
CA SER A 484 -33.65 -17.85 -30.12
C SER A 484 -33.72 -16.51 -30.86
N GLN A 485 -32.61 -15.76 -30.93
CA GLN A 485 -32.55 -14.51 -31.71
C GLN A 485 -33.05 -14.68 -33.16
N TYR A 486 -32.88 -15.86 -33.76
CA TYR A 486 -33.26 -16.17 -35.14
C TYR A 486 -34.26 -17.32 -35.30
N THR A 487 -34.52 -18.10 -34.24
CA THR A 487 -35.38 -19.30 -34.30
C THR A 487 -36.80 -19.00 -33.80
N PHE A 488 -37.81 -19.31 -34.61
CA PHE A 488 -39.23 -19.15 -34.27
C PHE A 488 -40.01 -20.46 -34.44
N ALA A 489 -40.95 -20.71 -33.53
CA ALA A 489 -41.81 -21.88 -33.53
C ALA A 489 -43.30 -21.49 -33.41
N MET A 490 -44.13 -22.13 -34.23
CA MET A 490 -45.59 -22.07 -34.18
C MET A 490 -46.07 -23.24 -33.33
N CYS A 491 -46.54 -22.96 -32.12
CA CYS A 491 -46.90 -23.94 -31.11
C CYS A 491 -48.41 -23.94 -30.85
N SER A 492 -49.04 -25.11 -30.68
CA SER A 492 -50.47 -25.20 -30.37
C SER A 492 -50.72 -25.82 -28.99
N TYR A 493 -51.64 -25.24 -28.22
CA TYR A 493 -51.84 -25.53 -26.81
C TYR A 493 -53.26 -26.04 -26.50
N ARG A 494 -53.41 -26.65 -25.32
CA ARG A 494 -54.69 -27.04 -24.71
C ARG A 494 -54.86 -26.29 -23.39
N GLU A 495 -56.11 -26.08 -22.98
CA GLU A 495 -56.46 -25.52 -21.67
C GLU A 495 -55.74 -26.27 -20.53
N LYS A 496 -55.22 -25.53 -19.53
CA LYS A 496 -54.55 -26.09 -18.34
C LYS A 496 -53.36 -27.01 -18.68
N LYS A 497 -52.68 -26.77 -19.81
CA LYS A 497 -51.38 -27.38 -20.16
C LYS A 497 -50.35 -26.31 -20.51
N SER A 498 -49.20 -26.40 -19.84
CA SER A 498 -48.02 -25.56 -20.04
C SER A 498 -47.19 -26.00 -21.25
N GLU A 499 -47.29 -27.27 -21.65
CA GLU A 499 -46.58 -27.83 -22.80
C GLU A 499 -47.39 -27.71 -24.11
N PRO A 500 -46.73 -27.42 -25.25
CA PRO A 500 -47.37 -27.45 -26.55
C PRO A 500 -47.76 -28.90 -26.94
N HIS A 501 -48.96 -29.06 -27.50
CA HIS A 501 -49.50 -30.37 -27.88
C HIS A 501 -49.04 -30.84 -29.27
N GLU A 502 -48.89 -29.90 -30.20
CA GLU A 502 -48.35 -30.06 -31.56
C GLU A 502 -47.61 -28.75 -31.90
N LEU A 503 -46.39 -28.81 -32.45
CA LEU A 503 -45.56 -27.64 -32.78
C LEU A 503 -44.86 -27.77 -34.13
N MET A 504 -44.43 -26.64 -34.71
CA MET A 504 -43.71 -26.54 -35.98
C MET A 504 -42.72 -25.37 -35.96
N GLN A 505 -41.44 -25.62 -36.22
CA GLN A 505 -40.45 -24.56 -36.46
C GLN A 505 -40.72 -23.87 -37.80
N LEU A 506 -40.65 -22.53 -37.86
CA LEU A 506 -40.93 -21.74 -39.07
C LEU A 506 -39.72 -21.50 -39.98
N ASP A 507 -38.58 -22.10 -39.64
CA ASP A 507 -37.33 -21.94 -40.36
C ASP A 507 -37.43 -22.52 -41.79
N GLY A 508 -37.00 -21.74 -42.79
CA GLY A 508 -37.17 -22.03 -44.21
C GLY A 508 -38.62 -22.07 -44.73
N TYR A 509 -39.65 -21.75 -43.92
CA TYR A 509 -41.02 -21.59 -44.44
C TYR A 509 -41.23 -20.18 -45.01
N THR A 510 -42.04 -20.05 -46.05
CA THR A 510 -42.63 -18.76 -46.46
C THR A 510 -44.13 -18.75 -46.17
N VAL A 511 -44.64 -17.68 -45.58
CA VAL A 511 -46.08 -17.43 -45.40
C VAL A 511 -46.60 -16.53 -46.52
N ASP A 512 -47.82 -16.81 -47.01
CA ASP A 512 -48.58 -15.87 -47.84
C ASP A 512 -50.09 -16.06 -47.64
N TYR A 513 -50.89 -15.12 -48.14
CA TYR A 513 -52.34 -15.18 -48.16
C TYR A 513 -52.84 -16.30 -49.08
N SER A 514 -54.03 -16.84 -48.79
CA SER A 514 -54.62 -17.93 -49.58
C SER A 514 -56.11 -17.73 -49.80
N ASP A 515 -56.63 -18.27 -50.90
CA ASP A 515 -58.06 -18.33 -51.16
C ASP A 515 -58.75 -19.41 -50.29
N PRO A 516 -60.07 -19.26 -50.02
CA PRO A 516 -60.83 -20.24 -49.24
C PRO A 516 -60.89 -21.61 -49.93
N GLN A 517 -60.35 -22.65 -49.29
CA GLN A 517 -60.36 -24.00 -49.86
C GLN A 517 -61.73 -24.68 -49.71
N PRO A 518 -62.33 -25.22 -50.79
CA PRO A 518 -63.62 -25.89 -50.73
C PRO A 518 -63.56 -27.16 -49.86
N GLY A 519 -64.47 -27.27 -48.90
CA GLY A 519 -64.57 -28.40 -47.96
C GLY A 519 -64.10 -28.11 -46.54
N LEU A 520 -63.35 -27.03 -46.30
CA LEU A 520 -62.86 -26.65 -44.96
C LEU A 520 -63.82 -25.69 -44.24
N GLN A 521 -64.73 -26.22 -43.42
CA GLN A 521 -65.68 -25.39 -42.65
C GLN A 521 -65.06 -24.78 -41.39
N GLY A 522 -65.46 -23.56 -41.04
CA GLY A 522 -65.23 -22.91 -39.74
C GLY A 522 -64.26 -21.72 -39.74
N GLY A 523 -63.26 -21.73 -40.63
CA GLY A 523 -62.42 -20.55 -40.89
C GLY A 523 -63.08 -19.61 -41.91
N ARG A 524 -62.81 -18.30 -41.83
CA ARG A 524 -63.31 -17.31 -42.81
C ARG A 524 -62.21 -16.74 -43.70
N ALA A 525 -61.04 -16.48 -43.12
CA ALA A 525 -59.94 -15.81 -43.78
C ALA A 525 -58.71 -16.73 -43.78
N PHE A 526 -58.21 -17.10 -44.97
CA PHE A 526 -57.23 -18.18 -45.16
C PHE A 526 -55.82 -17.65 -45.49
N PHE A 527 -54.80 -18.38 -45.05
CA PHE A 527 -53.38 -18.15 -45.37
C PHE A 527 -52.60 -19.47 -45.28
N SER A 528 -51.39 -19.54 -45.84
CA SER A 528 -50.60 -20.78 -45.88
C SER A 528 -49.13 -20.53 -45.56
N ALA A 529 -48.49 -21.50 -44.90
CA ALA A 529 -47.05 -21.61 -44.79
C ALA A 529 -46.55 -22.77 -45.67
N VAL A 530 -45.51 -22.52 -46.47
CA VAL A 530 -44.96 -23.45 -47.46
C VAL A 530 -43.45 -23.60 -47.24
N ARG A 531 -42.95 -24.84 -47.28
CA ARG A 531 -41.53 -25.19 -47.40
C ARG A 531 -41.41 -26.36 -48.38
N GLU A 532 -40.20 -26.68 -48.83
CA GLU A 532 -39.99 -27.76 -49.81
C GLU A 532 -40.65 -29.09 -49.38
N GLY A 533 -41.69 -29.50 -50.10
CA GLY A 533 -42.46 -30.71 -49.79
C GLY A 533 -43.20 -30.68 -48.44
N ASP A 534 -43.63 -29.51 -47.95
CA ASP A 534 -44.61 -29.40 -46.86
C ASP A 534 -45.48 -28.13 -46.99
N LEU A 535 -46.78 -28.30 -46.81
CA LEU A 535 -47.79 -27.24 -46.91
C LEU A 535 -48.68 -27.30 -45.67
N VAL A 536 -48.82 -26.16 -45.00
CA VAL A 536 -49.73 -25.99 -43.87
C VAL A 536 -50.68 -24.82 -44.14
N VAL A 537 -51.96 -25.12 -44.24
CA VAL A 537 -53.05 -24.16 -44.45
C VAL A 537 -53.65 -23.77 -43.10
N PHE A 538 -53.79 -22.47 -42.87
CA PHE A 538 -54.38 -21.87 -41.68
C PHE A 538 -55.62 -21.03 -42.03
N ALA A 539 -56.53 -20.86 -41.07
CA ALA A 539 -57.57 -19.84 -41.17
C ALA A 539 -57.99 -19.26 -39.81
N SER A 540 -58.26 -17.96 -39.80
CA SER A 540 -58.77 -17.18 -38.66
C SER A 540 -60.30 -16.99 -38.73
N SER A 541 -60.85 -16.35 -37.69
CA SER A 541 -62.26 -15.91 -37.63
C SER A 541 -62.61 -14.77 -38.58
N ASP A 542 -61.62 -13.95 -38.94
CA ASP A 542 -61.79 -12.67 -39.62
C ASP A 542 -60.46 -12.19 -40.25
N ASP A 543 -60.55 -11.20 -41.13
CA ASP A 543 -59.41 -10.68 -41.88
C ASP A 543 -58.42 -9.84 -41.06
N GLN A 544 -58.86 -9.25 -39.94
CA GLN A 544 -57.99 -8.46 -39.09
C GLN A 544 -57.03 -9.37 -38.30
N ASP A 545 -57.55 -10.47 -37.74
CA ASP A 545 -56.73 -11.53 -37.14
C ASP A 545 -55.83 -12.19 -38.21
N ARG A 546 -56.32 -12.45 -39.43
CA ARG A 546 -55.48 -12.96 -40.55
C ARG A 546 -54.28 -12.04 -40.82
N ALA A 547 -54.52 -10.73 -40.95
CA ALA A 547 -53.45 -9.78 -41.24
C ALA A 547 -52.39 -9.73 -40.13
N LEU A 548 -52.81 -9.81 -38.86
CA LEU A 548 -51.90 -9.88 -37.72
C LEU A 548 -51.08 -11.17 -37.69
N TRP A 549 -51.70 -12.32 -37.97
CA TRP A 549 -51.00 -13.60 -38.08
C TRP A 549 -49.99 -13.63 -39.22
N VAL A 550 -50.39 -13.22 -40.44
CA VAL A 550 -49.48 -13.18 -41.60
C VAL A 550 -48.34 -12.19 -41.36
N GLN A 551 -48.58 -11.02 -40.77
CA GLN A 551 -47.50 -10.08 -40.42
C GLN A 551 -46.57 -10.61 -39.33
N ALA A 552 -47.10 -11.33 -38.34
CA ALA A 552 -46.30 -11.93 -37.27
C ALA A 552 -45.45 -13.09 -37.78
N MET A 553 -46.01 -13.96 -38.62
CA MET A 553 -45.29 -15.06 -39.26
C MET A 553 -44.26 -14.56 -40.27
N TYR A 554 -44.58 -13.54 -41.09
CA TYR A 554 -43.62 -12.90 -42.02
C TYR A 554 -42.34 -12.43 -41.31
N ARG A 555 -42.48 -11.82 -40.13
CA ARG A 555 -41.35 -11.40 -39.28
C ARG A 555 -40.58 -12.56 -38.64
N ALA A 556 -41.19 -13.72 -38.54
CA ALA A 556 -40.63 -14.93 -37.93
C ALA A 556 -40.02 -15.89 -38.96
N THR A 557 -40.45 -15.83 -40.23
CA THR A 557 -39.89 -16.58 -41.36
C THR A 557 -38.68 -15.90 -41.99
N GLY A 558 -38.54 -14.57 -41.83
CA GLY A 558 -37.43 -13.81 -42.40
C GLY A 558 -37.43 -13.70 -43.93
N GLN A 559 -38.49 -14.18 -44.59
CA GLN A 559 -38.59 -14.25 -46.05
C GLN A 559 -38.39 -12.88 -46.73
N SER A 560 -37.73 -12.89 -47.88
CA SER A 560 -37.31 -11.68 -48.61
C SER A 560 -38.48 -10.87 -49.18
N TYR A 561 -39.56 -11.53 -49.62
CA TYR A 561 -40.75 -10.87 -50.15
C TYR A 561 -41.84 -10.71 -49.09
N LYS A 562 -42.41 -9.51 -48.99
CA LYS A 562 -43.51 -9.19 -48.08
C LYS A 562 -44.83 -9.73 -48.64
N PRO A 563 -45.61 -10.54 -47.87
CA PRO A 563 -46.94 -10.99 -48.26
C PRO A 563 -47.87 -9.82 -48.62
N VAL A 564 -48.61 -9.97 -49.71
CA VAL A 564 -49.53 -8.95 -50.22
C VAL A 564 -50.96 -9.47 -50.07
N ALA A 565 -51.76 -8.80 -49.25
CA ALA A 565 -53.17 -9.14 -49.11
C ALA A 565 -53.88 -9.00 -50.48
N PRO A 566 -54.72 -9.96 -50.91
CA PRO A 566 -55.41 -9.89 -52.20
C PRO A 566 -56.22 -8.59 -52.36
N ALA A 567 -55.71 -7.69 -53.19
CA ALA A 567 -56.37 -6.41 -53.44
C ALA A 567 -57.62 -6.64 -54.29
N GLN A 568 -58.78 -6.22 -53.79
CA GLN A 568 -60.00 -6.18 -54.60
C GLN A 568 -59.83 -5.14 -55.72
N ASN A 569 -59.61 -5.63 -56.94
CA ASN A 569 -59.68 -4.93 -58.24
C ASN A 569 -59.41 -3.41 -58.24
N GLN A 570 -58.22 -3.00 -58.69
CA GLN A 570 -58.14 -1.97 -59.72
C GLN A 570 -56.90 -2.09 -60.61
N GLN A 571 -56.95 -1.39 -61.75
CA GLN A 571 -56.23 -1.72 -62.98
C GLN A 571 -55.51 -0.47 -63.54
N ASN A 572 -54.38 -0.65 -64.22
CA ASN A 572 -53.47 0.39 -64.73
C ASN A 572 -52.59 1.04 -63.62
N CYS A 573 -51.38 1.57 -63.86
CA CYS A 573 -50.81 2.08 -65.12
C CYS A 573 -49.25 2.11 -65.15
N ARG A 574 -48.67 1.93 -66.35
CA ARG A 574 -47.36 2.40 -66.90
C ARG A 574 -46.17 2.74 -65.95
N GLY A 575 -45.12 1.91 -66.01
CA GLY A 575 -43.84 2.18 -66.69
C GLY A 575 -42.84 3.25 -66.19
N GLY A 576 -41.57 2.86 -66.01
CA GLY A 576 -40.41 3.75 -65.78
C GLY A 576 -39.06 3.06 -66.05
N ASN A 577 -38.08 3.78 -66.60
CA ASN A 577 -36.84 3.25 -67.19
C ASN A 577 -35.91 2.45 -66.25
N VAL A 578 -35.22 1.47 -66.83
CA VAL A 578 -33.96 0.91 -66.30
C VAL A 578 -32.82 1.90 -66.57
N GLN A 579 -32.04 2.25 -65.54
CA GLN A 579 -30.81 3.01 -65.69
C GLN A 579 -29.62 2.14 -65.25
N LYS A 580 -28.84 1.66 -66.23
CA LYS A 580 -27.54 1.03 -65.99
C LYS A 580 -26.48 2.13 -65.99
N ASP A 581 -25.77 2.30 -64.87
CA ASP A 581 -24.33 2.56 -64.91
C ASP A 581 -23.69 2.32 -63.53
N ALA A 582 -22.68 1.45 -63.51
CA ALA A 582 -21.80 1.21 -62.36
C ALA A 582 -20.42 0.79 -62.89
N PRO A 583 -19.32 1.36 -62.39
CA PRO A 583 -18.01 1.26 -63.04
C PRO A 583 -17.40 -0.15 -62.94
N ARG A 584 -17.21 -0.82 -64.09
CA ARG A 584 -16.73 -2.21 -64.20
C ARG A 584 -15.25 -2.47 -63.84
N PHE A 585 -14.53 -1.51 -63.28
CA PHE A 585 -13.10 -1.64 -62.95
C PHE A 585 -12.84 -1.91 -61.46
N LYS A 586 -13.07 -3.16 -61.02
CA LYS A 586 -12.33 -3.86 -59.92
C LYS A 586 -12.82 -5.26 -59.53
N VAL A 587 -13.85 -5.82 -60.16
CA VAL A 587 -14.42 -7.13 -59.78
C VAL A 587 -13.43 -8.30 -59.99
N GLN A 588 -12.72 -8.31 -61.11
CA GLN A 588 -11.99 -9.48 -61.61
C GLN A 588 -10.87 -9.98 -60.68
N GLY A 589 -10.08 -9.08 -60.08
CA GLY A 589 -9.04 -9.45 -59.10
C GLY A 589 -9.57 -9.81 -57.70
N VAL A 590 -10.89 -9.78 -57.50
CA VAL A 590 -11.55 -10.20 -56.24
C VAL A 590 -12.20 -11.56 -56.40
N GLU A 591 -12.71 -11.88 -57.60
CA GLU A 591 -13.11 -13.24 -57.98
C GLU A 591 -11.93 -14.23 -57.83
N GLU A 592 -10.70 -13.83 -58.17
CA GLU A 592 -9.47 -14.62 -57.95
C GLU A 592 -9.23 -14.93 -56.45
N LEU A 593 -9.36 -13.94 -55.55
CA LEU A 593 -9.16 -14.11 -54.10
C LEU A 593 -10.22 -15.02 -53.45
N ILE A 594 -11.46 -14.99 -53.98
CA ILE A 594 -12.59 -15.76 -53.48
C ILE A 594 -12.55 -17.21 -53.99
N SER A 595 -12.25 -17.40 -55.28
CA SER A 595 -12.24 -18.71 -55.94
C SER A 595 -11.03 -19.58 -55.61
N ALA A 596 -9.97 -19.00 -55.03
CA ALA A 596 -8.78 -19.74 -54.64
C ALA A 596 -9.06 -20.82 -53.57
N MET A 597 -8.58 -22.05 -53.82
CA MET A 597 -8.72 -23.17 -52.88
C MET A 597 -7.72 -23.02 -51.71
N PRO A 598 -8.15 -23.07 -50.43
CA PRO A 598 -7.26 -22.89 -49.28
C PRO A 598 -6.09 -23.89 -49.24
N CYS A 599 -6.32 -25.16 -49.60
CA CYS A 599 -5.29 -26.21 -49.61
C CYS A 599 -4.11 -25.98 -50.58
N ASN A 600 -4.16 -24.94 -51.43
CA ASN A 600 -3.04 -24.52 -52.28
C ASN A 600 -2.11 -23.47 -51.64
N PHE A 601 -2.44 -22.94 -50.45
CA PHE A 601 -1.67 -21.90 -49.78
C PHE A 601 -0.81 -22.43 -48.64
N ASP A 602 0.38 -21.85 -48.47
CA ASP A 602 1.15 -22.01 -47.23
C ASP A 602 0.52 -21.19 -46.10
N HIS A 603 -0.42 -21.82 -45.40
CA HIS A 603 -1.09 -21.22 -44.26
C HIS A 603 -0.16 -21.00 -43.05
N ALA A 604 1.04 -21.60 -42.99
CA ALA A 604 2.02 -21.33 -41.93
C ALA A 604 2.64 -19.94 -42.13
N SER A 605 3.24 -19.67 -43.30
CA SER A 605 3.78 -18.34 -43.64
C SER A 605 2.70 -17.24 -43.57
N LEU A 606 1.48 -17.52 -44.01
CA LEU A 606 0.36 -16.57 -43.90
C LEU A 606 -0.08 -16.32 -42.44
N PHE A 607 0.02 -17.33 -41.56
CA PHE A 607 -0.35 -17.20 -40.16
C PHE A 607 0.65 -16.32 -39.38
N ILE A 608 1.95 -16.40 -39.67
CA ILE A 608 2.96 -15.51 -39.06
C ILE A 608 2.57 -14.04 -39.28
N ILE A 609 2.18 -13.68 -40.52
CA ILE A 609 1.76 -12.32 -40.86
C ILE A 609 0.48 -11.93 -40.10
N LEU A 610 -0.50 -12.83 -40.02
CA LEU A 610 -1.75 -12.60 -39.27
C LEU A 610 -1.49 -12.41 -37.77
N GLN A 611 -0.68 -13.28 -37.15
CA GLN A 611 -0.33 -13.27 -35.74
C GLN A 611 0.46 -12.01 -35.37
N LYS A 612 1.50 -11.68 -36.14
CA LYS A 612 2.33 -10.48 -35.91
C LYS A 612 1.51 -9.20 -36.02
N HIS A 613 0.64 -9.08 -37.03
CA HIS A 613 -0.29 -7.94 -37.12
C HIS A 613 -1.31 -7.90 -35.96
N THR A 614 -1.83 -9.05 -35.53
CA THR A 614 -2.77 -9.13 -34.40
C THR A 614 -2.10 -8.71 -33.09
N LEU A 615 -0.82 -9.06 -32.89
CA LEU A 615 -0.04 -8.68 -31.72
C LEU A 615 0.36 -7.20 -31.76
N VAL A 616 0.83 -6.69 -32.91
CA VAL A 616 1.11 -5.26 -33.09
C VAL A 616 -0.13 -4.40 -32.81
N HIS A 617 -1.31 -4.81 -33.28
CA HIS A 617 -2.57 -4.16 -32.93
C HIS A 617 -2.84 -4.22 -31.41
N ARG A 618 -2.61 -5.36 -30.77
CA ARG A 618 -2.87 -5.57 -29.35
C ARG A 618 -1.91 -4.80 -28.42
N MET A 619 -0.64 -4.64 -28.77
CA MET A 619 0.33 -3.86 -27.99
C MET A 619 0.08 -2.34 -28.08
N ASN A 620 -0.62 -1.89 -29.12
CA ASN A 620 -1.07 -0.50 -29.31
C ASN A 620 -2.49 -0.22 -28.78
N ASP A 621 -3.11 -1.18 -28.10
CA ASP A 621 -4.42 -1.04 -27.46
C ASP A 621 -4.38 -0.04 -26.28
N SER A 622 -5.54 0.54 -25.94
CA SER A 622 -5.72 1.47 -24.81
C SER A 622 -5.84 0.76 -23.45
N PHE A 623 -5.88 -0.57 -23.45
CA PHE A 623 -5.84 -1.42 -22.26
C PHE A 623 -4.47 -2.08 -22.11
N SER A 624 -3.97 -2.23 -20.87
CA SER A 624 -2.75 -2.99 -20.63
C SER A 624 -3.00 -4.46 -20.99
N CYS A 625 -2.18 -5.00 -21.89
CA CYS A 625 -2.30 -6.36 -22.41
C CYS A 625 -1.07 -7.23 -22.11
N LEU A 626 0.11 -6.62 -21.96
CA LEU A 626 1.39 -7.31 -21.72
C LEU A 626 1.66 -8.48 -22.71
N GLY A 627 1.15 -8.37 -23.94
CA GLY A 627 1.18 -9.40 -24.98
C GLY A 627 -0.11 -10.22 -25.13
N TRP A 628 -0.93 -10.38 -24.09
CA TRP A 628 -2.11 -11.26 -24.13
C TRP A 628 -3.17 -10.79 -25.14
N PHE A 629 -3.43 -11.63 -26.14
CA PHE A 629 -4.57 -11.50 -27.07
C PHE A 629 -5.92 -11.41 -26.34
N SER A 630 -6.89 -10.73 -26.94
CA SER A 630 -8.28 -10.70 -26.44
C SER A 630 -9.04 -12.00 -26.74
N PRO A 631 -10.14 -12.33 -26.03
CA PRO A 631 -10.94 -13.54 -26.30
C PRO A 631 -11.36 -13.70 -27.78
N GLY A 632 -11.72 -12.59 -28.44
CA GLY A 632 -12.08 -12.58 -29.86
C GLY A 632 -10.88 -12.75 -30.80
N GLN A 633 -9.69 -12.27 -30.42
CA GLN A 633 -8.46 -12.53 -31.17
C GLN A 633 -8.04 -14.00 -31.04
N VAL A 634 -8.04 -14.54 -29.82
CA VAL A 634 -7.75 -15.96 -29.54
C VAL A 634 -8.69 -16.85 -30.35
N PHE A 635 -10.00 -16.63 -30.25
CA PHE A 635 -11.02 -17.38 -30.99
C PHE A 635 -10.77 -17.46 -32.51
N VAL A 636 -10.47 -16.33 -33.16
CA VAL A 636 -10.24 -16.29 -34.62
C VAL A 636 -8.89 -16.93 -35.00
N LEU A 637 -7.83 -16.75 -34.20
CA LEU A 637 -6.55 -17.41 -34.42
C LEU A 637 -6.65 -18.93 -34.23
N ASP A 638 -7.39 -19.38 -33.21
CA ASP A 638 -7.65 -20.80 -32.93
C ASP A 638 -8.45 -21.46 -34.06
N GLU A 639 -9.54 -20.83 -34.50
CA GLU A 639 -10.36 -21.31 -35.63
C GLU A 639 -9.54 -21.35 -36.93
N TYR A 640 -8.70 -20.34 -37.20
CA TYR A 640 -7.80 -20.33 -38.36
C TYR A 640 -6.78 -21.47 -38.30
N CYS A 641 -6.08 -21.64 -37.17
CA CYS A 641 -5.09 -22.72 -37.01
C CYS A 641 -5.73 -24.10 -37.18
N ALA A 642 -6.87 -24.33 -36.53
CA ALA A 642 -7.60 -25.59 -36.60
C ALA A 642 -8.08 -25.86 -38.04
N ARG A 643 -8.79 -24.92 -38.66
CA ARG A 643 -9.40 -25.06 -39.99
C ARG A 643 -8.38 -25.25 -41.10
N TYR A 644 -7.26 -24.53 -41.07
CA TYR A 644 -6.25 -24.55 -42.14
C TYR A 644 -5.02 -25.41 -41.82
N GLY A 645 -4.91 -25.98 -40.62
CA GLY A 645 -3.87 -26.96 -40.27
C GLY A 645 -2.53 -26.38 -39.84
N VAL A 646 -2.51 -25.16 -39.27
CA VAL A 646 -1.28 -24.55 -38.74
C VAL A 646 -0.87 -25.30 -37.47
N ARG A 647 0.35 -25.85 -37.45
CA ARG A 647 0.87 -26.62 -36.31
C ARG A 647 1.04 -25.74 -35.07
N GLY A 648 0.56 -26.25 -33.93
CA GLY A 648 0.58 -25.51 -32.66
C GLY A 648 1.98 -25.13 -32.18
N CYS A 649 3.00 -25.96 -32.41
CA CYS A 649 4.37 -25.64 -31.99
C CYS A 649 4.88 -24.41 -32.75
N HIS A 650 4.86 -24.46 -34.08
CA HIS A 650 5.20 -23.33 -34.95
C HIS A 650 4.46 -22.03 -34.56
N ARG A 651 3.14 -22.09 -34.27
CA ARG A 651 2.37 -20.94 -33.74
C ARG A 651 2.97 -20.35 -32.46
N HIS A 652 3.44 -21.17 -31.52
CA HIS A 652 4.04 -20.69 -30.26
C HIS A 652 5.52 -20.27 -30.43
N LEU A 653 6.28 -20.90 -31.33
CA LEU A 653 7.64 -20.48 -31.69
C LEU A 653 7.63 -19.07 -32.30
N CYS A 654 6.84 -18.82 -33.33
CA CYS A 654 6.73 -17.49 -33.94
C CYS A 654 6.19 -16.45 -32.96
N TYR A 655 5.27 -16.83 -32.05
CA TYR A 655 4.78 -15.95 -31.00
C TYR A 655 5.86 -15.56 -29.99
N LEU A 656 6.66 -16.53 -29.51
CA LEU A 656 7.80 -16.27 -28.63
C LEU A 656 8.81 -15.35 -29.32
N LYS A 657 9.07 -15.54 -30.62
CA LYS A 657 9.96 -14.70 -31.42
C LYS A 657 9.47 -13.25 -31.46
N ASP A 658 8.20 -13.02 -31.79
CA ASP A 658 7.59 -11.68 -31.78
C ASP A 658 7.56 -11.05 -30.37
N LEU A 659 7.24 -11.83 -29.32
CA LEU A 659 7.20 -11.33 -27.93
C LEU A 659 8.60 -10.97 -27.42
N MET A 660 9.64 -11.71 -27.81
CA MET A 660 11.03 -11.35 -27.54
C MET A 660 11.46 -10.11 -28.32
N ASP A 661 11.03 -9.93 -29.58
CA ASP A 661 11.27 -8.69 -30.34
C ASP A 661 10.67 -7.47 -29.61
N PHE A 662 9.47 -7.57 -29.04
CA PHE A 662 8.91 -6.51 -28.18
C PHE A 662 9.74 -6.29 -26.91
N SER A 663 10.15 -7.37 -26.25
CA SER A 663 10.95 -7.32 -25.01
C SER A 663 12.32 -6.67 -25.20
N ASP A 664 13.01 -6.96 -26.30
CA ASP A 664 14.30 -6.36 -26.65
C ASP A 664 14.18 -4.87 -27.01
N ASN A 665 13.03 -4.46 -27.57
CA ASN A 665 12.66 -3.06 -27.78
C ASN A 665 12.14 -2.36 -26.49
N ASN A 666 12.45 -2.89 -25.30
CA ASN A 666 12.02 -2.39 -23.98
C ASN A 666 10.49 -2.30 -23.79
N THR A 667 9.70 -3.00 -24.59
CA THR A 667 8.24 -3.10 -24.41
C THR A 667 7.94 -4.18 -23.38
N LEU A 668 7.03 -3.92 -22.43
CA LEU A 668 6.81 -4.85 -21.32
C LEU A 668 5.85 -5.98 -21.72
N VAL A 669 6.32 -7.22 -21.57
CA VAL A 669 5.62 -8.46 -21.86
C VAL A 669 5.50 -9.28 -20.57
N ASP A 670 4.37 -9.97 -20.38
CA ASP A 670 4.13 -10.82 -19.22
C ASP A 670 5.02 -12.07 -19.27
N PRO A 671 5.91 -12.30 -18.28
CA PRO A 671 6.72 -13.51 -18.22
C PRO A 671 5.88 -14.79 -18.13
N THR A 672 4.65 -14.72 -17.62
CA THR A 672 3.68 -15.83 -17.58
C THR A 672 3.24 -16.27 -18.98
N LEU A 673 3.11 -15.32 -19.92
CA LEU A 673 2.74 -15.57 -21.32
C LEU A 673 3.90 -16.22 -22.10
N LEU A 674 5.12 -15.74 -21.85
CA LEU A 674 6.35 -16.36 -22.34
C LEU A 674 6.48 -17.78 -21.77
N HIS A 675 6.23 -17.97 -20.46
CA HIS A 675 6.31 -19.28 -19.80
C HIS A 675 5.30 -20.28 -20.38
N TYR A 676 4.03 -19.88 -20.53
CA TYR A 676 3.01 -20.74 -21.15
C TYR A 676 3.40 -21.18 -22.57
N SER A 677 3.86 -20.24 -23.40
CA SER A 677 4.23 -20.55 -24.79
C SER A 677 5.50 -21.39 -24.89
N TYR A 678 6.52 -21.09 -24.07
CA TYR A 678 7.75 -21.88 -24.03
C TYR A 678 7.50 -23.30 -23.49
N ALA A 679 6.68 -23.45 -22.46
CA ALA A 679 6.30 -24.76 -21.94
C ALA A 679 5.53 -25.61 -22.96
N PHE A 680 4.72 -24.99 -23.84
CA PHE A 680 4.05 -25.68 -24.96
C PHE A 680 5.05 -26.15 -26.03
N CYS A 681 6.02 -25.32 -26.41
CA CYS A 681 7.07 -25.73 -27.36
C CYS A 681 7.95 -26.83 -26.77
N ALA A 682 8.39 -26.69 -25.51
CA ALA A 682 9.19 -27.69 -24.83
C ALA A 682 8.45 -29.02 -24.62
N SER A 683 7.13 -29.01 -24.39
CA SER A 683 6.35 -30.25 -24.27
C SER A 683 6.21 -30.99 -25.60
N HIS A 684 6.18 -30.26 -26.72
CA HIS A 684 6.20 -30.83 -28.06
C HIS A 684 7.58 -31.37 -28.45
N VAL A 685 8.65 -30.58 -28.32
CA VAL A 685 10.01 -30.94 -28.79
C VAL A 685 10.63 -32.07 -27.95
N HIS A 686 10.34 -32.14 -26.65
CA HIS A 686 10.86 -33.19 -25.76
C HIS A 686 9.90 -34.40 -25.59
N GLY A 687 8.75 -34.43 -26.27
CA GLY A 687 7.97 -35.66 -26.52
C GLY A 687 6.83 -36.04 -25.56
N ASN A 688 6.70 -35.44 -24.37
CA ASN A 688 5.62 -35.80 -23.43
C ASN A 688 4.32 -35.03 -23.70
N ARG A 689 3.61 -35.37 -24.79
CA ARG A 689 2.23 -34.93 -25.04
C ARG A 689 1.21 -35.93 -24.46
N PRO A 690 0.14 -35.46 -23.79
CA PRO A 690 -0.98 -36.33 -23.36
C PRO A 690 -1.65 -37.07 -24.52
N ASP A 691 -1.65 -36.47 -25.71
CA ASP A 691 -2.41 -36.94 -26.88
C ASP A 691 -1.73 -38.10 -27.64
N GLY A 692 -0.57 -38.59 -27.17
CA GLY A 692 0.09 -39.80 -27.67
C GLY A 692 0.75 -39.72 -29.06
N MET A 693 0.40 -38.72 -29.89
CA MET A 693 1.03 -38.46 -31.18
C MET A 693 1.64 -37.05 -31.24
N GLY A 694 2.89 -36.98 -31.66
CA GLY A 694 3.61 -35.73 -31.86
C GLY A 694 4.83 -35.93 -32.74
N THR A 695 4.68 -35.64 -34.03
CA THR A 695 5.84 -35.51 -34.92
C THR A 695 6.55 -34.19 -34.68
N VAL A 696 7.87 -34.13 -34.78
CA VAL A 696 8.65 -32.89 -34.58
C VAL A 696 9.59 -32.70 -35.77
N THR A 697 9.46 -31.59 -36.49
CA THR A 697 10.29 -31.30 -37.65
C THR A 697 11.69 -30.82 -37.25
N GLU A 698 12.69 -31.00 -38.13
CA GLU A 698 14.02 -30.38 -37.96
C GLU A 698 13.92 -28.86 -37.69
N PRO A 699 13.24 -28.04 -38.54
CA PRO A 699 13.14 -26.60 -38.31
C PRO A 699 12.38 -26.19 -37.04
N GLU A 700 11.35 -26.94 -36.59
CA GLU A 700 10.71 -26.65 -35.29
C GLU A 700 11.67 -26.86 -34.11
N LYS A 701 12.63 -27.78 -34.22
CA LYS A 701 13.67 -27.96 -33.19
C LYS A 701 14.79 -26.92 -33.31
N GLU A 702 15.24 -26.60 -34.51
CA GLU A 702 16.26 -25.55 -34.74
C GLU A 702 15.77 -24.19 -34.23
N GLU A 703 14.53 -23.79 -34.56
CA GLU A 703 13.92 -22.55 -34.06
C GLU A 703 13.65 -22.61 -32.54
N PHE A 704 13.33 -23.78 -31.97
CA PHE A 704 13.18 -23.93 -30.52
C PHE A 704 14.50 -23.69 -29.76
N GLU A 705 15.63 -24.25 -30.22
CA GLU A 705 16.92 -24.04 -29.55
C GLU A 705 17.48 -22.62 -29.79
N GLU A 706 17.21 -21.99 -30.94
CA GLU A 706 17.45 -20.55 -31.18
C GLU A 706 16.69 -19.70 -30.14
N ILE A 707 15.38 -19.94 -30.02
CA ILE A 707 14.50 -19.24 -29.07
C ILE A 707 14.94 -19.50 -27.64
N ARG A 708 15.33 -20.72 -27.28
CA ARG A 708 15.83 -21.08 -25.95
C ARG A 708 17.09 -20.28 -25.58
N SER A 709 18.07 -20.21 -26.48
CA SER A 709 19.32 -19.47 -26.26
C SER A 709 19.09 -17.96 -26.14
N ARG A 710 18.24 -17.39 -27.01
CA ARG A 710 17.83 -15.99 -26.95
C ARG A 710 17.06 -15.67 -25.66
N LEU A 711 16.11 -16.53 -25.27
CA LEU A 711 15.29 -16.37 -24.07
C LEU A 711 16.14 -16.44 -22.79
N LEU A 712 17.08 -17.39 -22.68
CA LEU A 712 18.02 -17.44 -21.56
C LEU A 712 18.78 -16.11 -21.39
N THR A 713 19.29 -15.56 -22.49
CA THR A 713 19.99 -14.27 -22.51
C THR A 713 19.09 -13.10 -22.10
N LEU A 714 17.82 -13.11 -22.54
CA LEU A 714 16.82 -12.11 -22.16
C LEU A 714 16.46 -12.18 -20.67
N LEU A 715 16.34 -13.40 -20.11
CA LEU A 715 16.04 -13.62 -18.69
C LEU A 715 17.21 -13.19 -17.79
N GLU A 716 18.46 -13.53 -18.13
CA GLU A 716 19.64 -13.03 -17.42
C GLU A 716 19.68 -11.49 -17.43
N LYS A 717 19.38 -10.86 -18.58
CA LYS A 717 19.29 -9.39 -18.72
C LYS A 717 18.18 -8.81 -17.85
N GLN A 718 17.00 -9.42 -17.79
CA GLN A 718 15.86 -8.96 -16.98
C GLN A 718 16.11 -9.10 -15.48
N ILE A 719 16.75 -10.19 -15.02
CA ILE A 719 17.12 -10.38 -13.61
C ILE A 719 18.26 -9.41 -13.23
N THR A 720 19.27 -9.25 -14.09
CA THR A 720 20.36 -8.28 -13.87
C THR A 720 19.86 -6.83 -13.77
N HIS A 721 18.76 -6.49 -14.45
CA HIS A 721 18.14 -5.15 -14.42
C HIS A 721 16.79 -5.13 -13.70
N PHE A 722 16.59 -5.96 -12.67
CA PHE A 722 15.27 -6.18 -12.05
C PHE A 722 14.55 -4.89 -11.63
N ARG A 723 15.29 -3.89 -11.11
CA ARG A 723 14.73 -2.58 -10.72
C ARG A 723 14.16 -1.76 -11.88
N TYR A 724 14.57 -2.04 -13.12
CA TYR A 724 14.13 -1.35 -14.35
C TYR A 724 13.14 -2.17 -15.16
N CYS A 725 13.29 -3.50 -15.19
CA CYS A 725 12.36 -4.39 -15.88
C CYS A 725 11.05 -4.58 -15.09
N PHE A 726 11.10 -4.51 -13.76
CA PHE A 726 9.96 -4.71 -12.87
C PHE A 726 9.81 -3.60 -11.80
N PRO A 727 9.82 -2.30 -12.19
CA PRO A 727 10.00 -1.21 -11.25
C PRO A 727 8.89 -1.17 -10.18
N PHE A 728 9.30 -1.10 -8.91
CA PHE A 728 8.40 -1.16 -7.74
C PHE A 728 7.58 -2.47 -7.66
N GLY A 729 8.14 -3.57 -8.16
CA GLY A 729 7.51 -4.90 -8.16
C GLY A 729 6.33 -5.01 -9.14
N ARG A 730 6.31 -4.19 -10.20
CA ARG A 730 5.23 -4.14 -11.20
C ARG A 730 5.72 -4.64 -12.57
N PRO A 731 4.96 -5.51 -13.28
CA PRO A 731 3.68 -6.10 -12.90
C PRO A 731 3.83 -7.08 -11.73
N GLU A 732 2.76 -7.26 -10.96
CA GLU A 732 2.81 -8.05 -9.72
C GLU A 732 3.17 -9.52 -10.01
N GLY A 733 4.13 -10.07 -9.26
CA GLY A 733 4.64 -11.44 -9.47
C GLY A 733 5.53 -11.64 -10.70
N ALA A 734 5.71 -10.64 -11.58
CA ALA A 734 6.42 -10.82 -12.86
C ALA A 734 7.88 -11.30 -12.70
N LEU A 735 8.63 -10.80 -11.71
CA LEU A 735 10.00 -11.26 -11.43
C LEU A 735 10.02 -12.75 -10.98
N LYS A 736 9.02 -13.18 -10.22
CA LYS A 736 8.86 -14.58 -9.77
C LYS A 736 8.51 -15.52 -10.93
N ALA A 737 7.65 -15.07 -11.84
CA ALA A 737 7.37 -15.76 -13.11
C ALA A 737 8.60 -15.79 -14.03
N THR A 738 9.44 -14.75 -14.03
CA THR A 738 10.72 -14.69 -14.77
C THR A 738 11.72 -15.73 -14.24
N LEU A 739 11.81 -15.89 -12.92
CA LEU A 739 12.65 -16.92 -12.29
C LEU A 739 12.13 -18.35 -12.59
N SER A 740 10.82 -18.59 -12.50
CA SER A 740 10.23 -19.87 -12.89
C SER A 740 10.42 -20.19 -14.38
N LEU A 741 10.43 -19.18 -15.25
CA LEU A 741 10.77 -19.35 -16.66
C LEU A 741 12.26 -19.64 -16.88
N LEU A 742 13.17 -19.05 -16.10
CA LEU A 742 14.59 -19.41 -16.12
C LEU A 742 14.79 -20.89 -15.76
N GLU A 743 14.15 -21.37 -14.70
CA GLU A 743 14.14 -22.80 -14.33
C GLU A 743 13.68 -23.67 -15.52
N ARG A 744 12.52 -23.33 -16.11
CA ARG A 744 11.94 -24.09 -17.22
C ARG A 744 12.81 -24.09 -18.49
N VAL A 745 13.55 -23.01 -18.75
CA VAL A 745 14.49 -22.89 -19.87
C VAL A 745 15.76 -23.73 -19.65
N LEU A 746 16.22 -23.85 -18.40
CA LEU A 746 17.39 -24.64 -18.02
C LEU A 746 17.11 -26.17 -17.99
N MET A 747 15.86 -26.61 -17.77
CA MET A 747 15.49 -28.03 -17.80
C MET A 747 15.89 -28.73 -19.11
N LYS A 748 16.60 -29.87 -19.01
CA LYS A 748 17.07 -30.63 -20.18
C LYS A 748 15.93 -31.36 -20.92
N ASP A 749 14.86 -31.70 -20.21
CA ASP A 749 13.65 -32.29 -20.76
C ASP A 749 12.37 -31.71 -20.10
N ILE A 750 11.34 -32.52 -19.83
CA ILE A 750 10.07 -32.11 -19.18
C ILE A 750 9.95 -32.68 -17.76
N THR A 751 10.72 -33.72 -17.46
CA THR A 751 10.62 -34.60 -16.29
C THR A 751 11.81 -34.50 -15.34
N THR A 752 13.01 -34.16 -15.84
CA THR A 752 14.18 -33.91 -15.00
C THR A 752 14.25 -32.43 -14.58
N PRO A 753 14.06 -32.11 -13.29
CA PRO A 753 14.24 -30.75 -12.77
C PRO A 753 15.71 -30.34 -12.80
N VAL A 754 15.95 -29.03 -12.75
CA VAL A 754 17.30 -28.46 -12.69
C VAL A 754 17.84 -28.60 -11.26
N PRO A 755 19.12 -28.97 -11.04
CA PRO A 755 19.73 -28.92 -9.72
C PRO A 755 19.65 -27.49 -9.13
N PRO A 756 19.18 -27.29 -7.89
CA PRO A 756 18.95 -25.96 -7.33
C PRO A 756 20.24 -25.13 -7.25
N GLU A 757 21.41 -25.76 -7.17
CA GLU A 757 22.72 -25.12 -7.18
C GLU A 757 23.10 -24.55 -8.56
N GLU A 758 22.61 -25.15 -9.65
CA GLU A 758 22.84 -24.65 -11.02
C GLU A 758 22.05 -23.36 -11.25
N MET A 759 20.78 -23.34 -10.82
CA MET A 759 19.93 -22.15 -10.90
C MET A 759 20.38 -21.04 -9.92
N ARG A 760 20.72 -21.38 -8.65
CA ARG A 760 21.24 -20.40 -7.67
C ARG A 760 22.48 -19.67 -8.21
N LYS A 761 23.43 -20.38 -8.83
CA LYS A 761 24.65 -19.77 -9.41
C LYS A 761 24.36 -18.77 -10.53
N ILE A 762 23.38 -19.04 -11.39
CA ILE A 762 23.00 -18.11 -12.47
C ILE A 762 22.32 -16.87 -11.88
N VAL A 763 21.43 -17.04 -10.90
CA VAL A 763 20.74 -15.93 -10.23
C VAL A 763 21.72 -15.08 -9.40
N GLN A 764 22.59 -15.71 -8.61
CA GLN A 764 23.67 -15.05 -7.86
C GLN A 764 24.54 -14.18 -8.77
N LYS A 765 25.03 -14.73 -9.89
CA LYS A 765 25.82 -14.00 -10.90
C LYS A 765 25.03 -12.86 -11.60
N CYS A 766 23.71 -12.93 -11.64
CA CYS A 766 22.88 -11.80 -12.11
C CYS A 766 22.71 -10.73 -11.02
N LEU A 767 22.60 -11.13 -9.75
CA LEU A 767 22.48 -10.23 -8.61
C LEU A 767 23.79 -9.51 -8.27
N GLU A 768 24.95 -10.15 -8.47
CA GLU A 768 26.28 -9.53 -8.41
C GLU A 768 26.39 -8.36 -9.43
N LYS A 769 26.05 -8.63 -10.70
CA LYS A 769 26.00 -7.60 -11.76
C LYS A 769 24.96 -6.52 -11.43
N ALA A 770 23.81 -6.90 -10.89
CA ALA A 770 22.77 -5.96 -10.49
C ALA A 770 23.25 -5.04 -9.36
N ALA A 771 24.05 -5.53 -8.41
CA ALA A 771 24.63 -4.71 -7.34
C ALA A 771 25.54 -3.62 -7.92
N LEU A 772 26.44 -3.99 -8.84
CA LEU A 772 27.30 -3.05 -9.56
C LEU A 772 26.48 -1.98 -10.31
N ILE A 773 25.48 -2.39 -11.10
CA ILE A 773 24.63 -1.46 -11.87
C ILE A 773 23.82 -0.55 -10.94
N ASN A 774 23.23 -1.10 -9.87
CA ASN A 774 22.47 -0.35 -8.88
C ASN A 774 23.34 0.70 -8.17
N TYR A 775 24.59 0.37 -7.85
CA TYR A 775 25.51 1.26 -7.16
C TYR A 775 26.00 2.38 -8.08
N SER A 776 26.48 2.04 -9.29
CA SER A 776 26.96 3.05 -10.26
C SER A 776 25.89 4.09 -10.61
N GLN A 777 24.64 3.67 -10.75
CA GLN A 777 23.54 4.59 -11.04
C GLN A 777 23.10 5.41 -9.82
N LEU A 778 23.39 4.94 -8.60
CA LEU A 778 23.12 5.69 -7.38
C LEU A 778 24.16 6.78 -7.16
N THR A 779 25.44 6.50 -7.41
CA THR A 779 26.51 7.51 -7.32
C THR A 779 26.37 8.57 -8.43
N GLU A 780 26.01 8.16 -9.66
CA GLU A 780 25.60 9.08 -10.74
C GLU A 780 24.43 9.98 -10.31
N TYR A 781 23.38 9.42 -9.68
CA TYR A 781 22.23 10.18 -9.20
C TYR A 781 22.54 11.11 -8.02
N ALA A 782 23.44 10.70 -7.12
CA ALA A 782 23.87 11.50 -5.98
C ALA A 782 24.69 12.74 -6.38
N GLN A 783 25.20 12.78 -7.62
CA GLN A 783 26.10 13.81 -8.18
C GLN A 783 27.45 13.90 -7.44
N ILE A 784 27.87 12.81 -6.80
CA ILE A 784 29.17 12.71 -6.13
C ILE A 784 30.20 12.34 -7.21
N GLU A 785 31.16 13.23 -7.46
CA GLU A 785 32.25 13.01 -8.43
C GLU A 785 33.27 11.97 -7.90
N VAL A 786 32.84 10.70 -7.81
CA VAL A 786 33.73 9.56 -7.58
C VAL A 786 34.59 9.39 -8.82
N ALA A 787 35.78 10.02 -8.81
CA ALA A 787 36.70 10.00 -9.94
C ALA A 787 37.17 8.56 -10.23
N PRO A 788 36.81 7.95 -11.38
CA PRO A 788 37.27 6.61 -11.71
C PRO A 788 38.79 6.61 -11.86
N ALA A 789 39.46 5.62 -11.27
CA ALA A 789 40.90 5.60 -10.96
C ALA A 789 41.89 5.65 -12.14
N GLN A 790 41.47 6.06 -13.34
CA GLN A 790 42.30 6.17 -14.56
C GLN A 790 42.03 7.44 -15.39
N LYS A 791 42.07 8.64 -14.79
CA LYS A 791 42.36 9.91 -15.50
C LYS A 791 42.88 11.01 -14.55
N LEU A 792 44.02 11.60 -14.94
CA LEU A 792 44.83 12.70 -14.37
C LEU A 792 44.38 13.43 -13.08
N PRO A 793 45.34 13.80 -12.18
CA PRO A 793 45.05 14.42 -10.89
C PRO A 793 44.73 15.93 -10.97
N LEU A 794 43.53 16.28 -11.43
CA LEU A 794 42.95 17.63 -11.28
C LEU A 794 41.48 17.54 -10.82
N ILE A 795 41.28 17.28 -9.53
CA ILE A 795 40.32 17.92 -8.61
C ILE A 795 40.67 17.38 -7.20
N SER A 796 41.17 18.26 -6.34
CA SER A 796 41.53 17.93 -4.95
C SER A 796 41.18 19.13 -4.06
N GLN A 797 39.90 19.50 -4.07
CA GLN A 797 39.39 20.73 -3.44
C GLN A 797 38.11 20.54 -2.62
N ALA A 798 37.50 19.34 -2.60
CA ALA A 798 36.53 19.00 -1.56
C ALA A 798 37.28 18.79 -0.23
N SER A 799 36.89 19.54 0.80
CA SER A 799 37.47 19.46 2.16
C SER A 799 37.07 18.15 2.86
N PRO A 800 37.78 17.73 3.93
CA PRO A 800 37.49 16.46 4.61
C PRO A 800 36.06 16.39 5.14
N GLU A 801 35.55 17.49 5.69
CA GLU A 801 34.21 17.59 6.28
C GLU A 801 33.13 17.42 5.20
N LYS A 802 33.27 18.11 4.05
CA LYS A 802 32.31 17.98 2.95
C LYS A 802 32.30 16.55 2.39
N ARG A 803 33.46 15.91 2.22
CA ARG A 803 33.51 14.51 1.74
C ARG A 803 32.75 13.57 2.68
N LEU A 804 32.78 13.84 3.98
CA LEU A 804 32.10 13.05 4.98
C LEU A 804 30.59 13.29 4.97
N GLU A 805 30.14 14.54 4.77
CA GLU A 805 28.74 14.90 4.54
C GLU A 805 28.17 14.23 3.27
N ASP A 806 28.90 14.33 2.14
CA ASP A 806 28.56 13.65 0.88
C ASP A 806 28.51 12.11 1.07
N MET A 807 29.40 11.54 1.88
CA MET A 807 29.43 10.11 2.21
C MET A 807 28.25 9.66 3.08
N ILE A 808 27.87 10.45 4.09
CA ILE A 808 26.68 10.21 4.94
C ILE A 808 25.42 10.20 4.08
N ARG A 809 25.27 11.21 3.20
CA ARG A 809 24.15 11.31 2.26
C ARG A 809 24.11 10.16 1.25
N LEU A 810 25.27 9.65 0.80
CA LEU A 810 25.33 8.44 0.00
C LEU A 810 24.91 7.19 0.80
N GLY A 811 25.27 7.12 2.08
CA GLY A 811 24.81 6.08 3.01
C GLY A 811 23.29 6.03 3.14
N GLU A 812 22.64 7.18 3.35
CA GLU A 812 21.17 7.31 3.36
C GLU A 812 20.54 6.76 2.07
N LEU A 813 21.05 7.21 0.91
CA LEU A 813 20.58 6.77 -0.41
C LEU A 813 20.82 5.26 -0.64
N CYS A 814 21.94 4.72 -0.16
CA CYS A 814 22.24 3.29 -0.21
C CYS A 814 21.22 2.46 0.59
N MET A 815 20.90 2.90 1.81
CA MET A 815 19.89 2.25 2.65
C MET A 815 18.49 2.34 2.04
N GLU A 816 18.09 3.49 1.47
CA GLU A 816 16.82 3.61 0.73
C GLU A 816 16.75 2.63 -0.46
N VAL A 817 17.84 2.47 -1.21
CA VAL A 817 17.90 1.55 -2.35
C VAL A 817 17.78 0.09 -1.90
N LEU A 818 18.48 -0.31 -0.84
CA LEU A 818 18.39 -1.66 -0.28
C LEU A 818 17.01 -1.94 0.31
N GLN A 819 16.42 -0.99 1.04
CA GLN A 819 15.08 -1.11 1.62
C GLN A 819 13.99 -1.20 0.55
N GLN A 820 14.08 -0.42 -0.53
CA GLN A 820 13.20 -0.57 -1.71
C GLN A 820 13.37 -1.92 -2.42
N ASN A 821 14.59 -2.47 -2.42
CA ASN A 821 14.87 -3.76 -3.04
C ASN A 821 14.24 -4.91 -2.22
N ASP A 822 14.27 -4.85 -0.89
CA ASP A 822 13.46 -5.74 -0.04
C ASP A 822 11.96 -5.56 -0.34
N GLU A 823 11.40 -4.36 -0.07
CA GLU A 823 9.96 -4.06 -0.11
C GLU A 823 9.23 -4.47 -1.40
N HIS A 824 9.95 -4.54 -2.52
CA HIS A 824 9.39 -4.73 -3.85
C HIS A 824 9.88 -5.98 -4.58
N HIS A 825 10.93 -6.64 -4.09
CA HIS A 825 11.56 -7.76 -4.81
C HIS A 825 11.94 -8.98 -3.97
N SER A 826 12.10 -8.90 -2.63
CA SER A 826 12.55 -10.06 -1.82
C SER A 826 11.58 -11.26 -1.89
N GLU A 827 10.27 -11.02 -2.02
CA GLU A 827 9.24 -12.07 -2.18
C GLU A 827 9.40 -12.93 -3.45
N ALA A 828 10.09 -12.41 -4.48
CA ALA A 828 10.43 -13.19 -5.68
C ALA A 828 11.59 -14.17 -5.43
N PHE A 829 12.44 -13.88 -4.45
CA PHE A 829 13.59 -14.70 -4.03
C PHE A 829 13.32 -15.52 -2.77
N SER A 830 12.04 -15.69 -2.36
CA SER A 830 11.66 -16.38 -1.11
C SER A 830 12.17 -17.82 -0.96
N TRP A 831 12.62 -18.45 -2.04
CA TRP A 831 13.24 -19.80 -2.04
C TRP A 831 14.74 -19.78 -1.72
N TRP A 832 15.39 -18.63 -1.82
CA TRP A 832 16.76 -18.37 -1.37
C TRP A 832 16.81 -17.02 -0.62
N PRO A 833 16.37 -16.94 0.66
CA PRO A 833 16.36 -15.69 1.42
C PRO A 833 17.73 -14.99 1.45
N GLU A 834 18.80 -15.80 1.55
CA GLU A 834 20.20 -15.38 1.50
C GLU A 834 20.56 -14.56 0.23
N ALA A 835 19.91 -14.79 -0.92
CA ALA A 835 20.32 -14.19 -2.19
C ALA A 835 20.16 -12.66 -2.24
N MET A 836 19.18 -12.10 -1.51
CA MET A 836 19.06 -10.65 -1.36
C MET A 836 20.07 -10.08 -0.37
N GLY A 837 20.46 -10.86 0.65
CA GLY A 837 21.59 -10.54 1.53
C GLY A 837 22.93 -10.52 0.80
N GLU A 838 23.20 -11.54 -0.02
CA GLU A 838 24.39 -11.59 -0.91
C GLU A 838 24.44 -10.40 -1.89
N HIS A 839 23.30 -10.02 -2.47
CA HIS A 839 23.19 -8.82 -3.31
C HIS A 839 23.51 -7.55 -2.52
N ALA A 840 22.99 -7.42 -1.30
CA ALA A 840 23.20 -6.28 -0.43
C ALA A 840 24.65 -6.18 0.09
N GLU A 841 25.27 -7.28 0.50
CA GLU A 841 26.71 -7.35 0.83
C GLU A 841 27.58 -6.98 -0.37
N THR A 842 27.26 -7.50 -1.57
CA THR A 842 27.98 -7.12 -2.80
C THR A 842 27.86 -5.62 -3.08
N PHE A 843 26.66 -5.05 -2.94
CA PHE A 843 26.41 -3.62 -3.11
C PHE A 843 27.14 -2.76 -2.06
N LEU A 844 27.11 -3.18 -0.79
CA LEU A 844 27.82 -2.51 0.30
C LEU A 844 29.34 -2.62 0.18
N SER A 845 29.87 -3.71 -0.40
CA SER A 845 31.31 -3.84 -0.66
C SER A 845 31.86 -2.82 -1.67
N LEU A 846 31.01 -2.33 -2.59
CA LEU A 846 31.34 -1.22 -3.48
C LEU A 846 31.35 0.10 -2.70
N TYR A 847 30.35 0.30 -1.85
CA TYR A 847 30.26 1.45 -0.94
C TYR A 847 31.44 1.53 0.04
N THR A 848 31.99 0.39 0.50
CA THR A 848 33.20 0.36 1.33
C THR A 848 34.37 1.09 0.68
N VAL A 849 34.58 0.96 -0.63
CA VAL A 849 35.74 1.55 -1.32
C VAL A 849 35.72 3.08 -1.24
N ASP A 850 34.55 3.68 -1.45
CA ASP A 850 34.36 5.12 -1.36
C ASP A 850 34.32 5.59 0.12
N MET A 851 33.71 4.81 1.01
CA MET A 851 33.67 5.07 2.45
C MET A 851 35.07 5.11 3.08
N ASP A 852 35.88 4.08 2.86
CA ASP A 852 37.25 3.99 3.38
C ASP A 852 38.11 5.14 2.81
N THR A 853 37.89 5.50 1.54
CA THR A 853 38.58 6.63 0.89
C THR A 853 38.18 7.98 1.49
N ALA A 854 36.91 8.16 1.89
CA ALA A 854 36.44 9.36 2.58
C ALA A 854 36.93 9.43 4.04
N LEU A 855 37.02 8.29 4.73
CA LEU A 855 37.46 8.19 6.12
C LEU A 855 38.98 8.30 6.27
N ALA A 856 39.77 7.78 5.34
CA ALA A 856 41.24 7.84 5.36
C ALA A 856 41.81 9.28 5.22
N VAL A 857 40.98 10.27 4.87
CA VAL A 857 41.34 11.69 4.76
C VAL A 857 41.01 12.47 6.05
N GLN A 858 40.23 11.90 6.97
CA GLN A 858 39.88 12.54 8.24
C GLN A 858 41.07 12.53 9.23
N SER A 859 41.05 13.44 10.20
CA SER A 859 42.05 13.43 11.28
C SER A 859 41.75 12.33 12.30
N GLN A 860 42.79 11.72 12.87
CA GLN A 860 42.65 10.65 13.87
C GLN A 860 42.03 11.10 15.21
N ASP A 861 41.80 12.40 15.37
CA ASP A 861 41.23 13.05 16.57
C ASP A 861 39.94 13.83 16.22
N SER A 862 39.33 13.55 15.05
CA SER A 862 37.99 13.99 14.66
C SER A 862 36.94 12.99 15.14
N TRP A 863 35.76 13.52 15.50
CA TRP A 863 34.60 12.75 15.98
C TRP A 863 33.42 12.86 15.00
N ASP A 864 33.63 13.54 13.86
CA ASP A 864 32.62 13.93 12.90
C ASP A 864 32.12 12.74 12.05
N SER A 865 32.83 11.60 12.12
CA SER A 865 32.48 10.34 11.44
C SER A 865 31.55 9.44 12.25
N PHE A 866 31.36 9.68 13.54
CA PHE A 866 30.48 8.84 14.36
C PHE A 866 29.00 8.83 13.93
N PRO A 867 28.42 9.91 13.40
CA PRO A 867 27.10 9.85 12.75
C PRO A 867 27.04 8.86 11.58
N LEU A 868 28.10 8.70 10.80
CA LEU A 868 28.16 7.72 9.70
C LEU A 868 28.13 6.28 10.24
N PHE A 869 28.91 5.99 11.28
CA PHE A 869 28.86 4.70 11.98
C PHE A 869 27.47 4.43 12.54
N GLN A 870 26.89 5.39 13.28
CA GLN A 870 25.59 5.23 13.92
C GLN A 870 24.46 4.99 12.90
N LEU A 871 24.46 5.74 11.79
CA LEU A 871 23.53 5.60 10.67
C LEU A 871 23.56 4.17 10.09
N LEU A 872 24.75 3.71 9.68
CA LEU A 872 24.94 2.40 9.07
C LEU A 872 24.67 1.26 10.08
N ASN A 873 25.19 1.38 11.30
CA ASN A 873 25.02 0.37 12.36
C ASN A 873 23.54 0.16 12.71
N ASN A 874 22.77 1.25 12.88
CA ASN A 874 21.35 1.18 13.20
C ASN A 874 20.54 0.47 12.10
N PHE A 875 20.88 0.66 10.83
CA PHE A 875 20.27 -0.08 9.72
C PHE A 875 20.67 -1.56 9.74
N LEU A 876 21.98 -1.86 9.72
CA LEU A 876 22.52 -3.22 9.65
C LEU A 876 22.05 -4.11 10.81
N ARG A 877 21.89 -3.55 12.01
CA ARG A 877 21.35 -4.24 13.20
C ARG A 877 19.89 -4.70 13.05
N THR A 878 19.10 -4.07 12.17
CA THR A 878 17.69 -4.42 11.96
C THR A 878 17.48 -5.52 10.91
N ASP A 879 18.48 -5.80 10.09
CA ASP A 879 18.42 -6.80 9.02
C ASP A 879 19.06 -8.13 9.48
N PRO A 880 18.32 -9.26 9.52
CA PRO A 880 18.86 -10.55 9.98
C PRO A 880 19.97 -11.16 9.12
N HIS A 881 20.15 -10.69 7.87
CA HIS A 881 21.15 -11.19 6.94
C HIS A 881 22.40 -10.30 6.86
N LEU A 882 22.27 -9.00 7.16
CA LEU A 882 23.39 -8.06 7.21
C LEU A 882 23.98 -7.85 8.61
N CYS A 883 23.22 -8.15 9.68
CA CYS A 883 23.70 -8.06 11.05
C CYS A 883 24.88 -9.03 11.28
N ASN A 884 26.05 -8.50 11.64
CA ASN A 884 27.33 -9.21 11.74
C ASN A 884 27.79 -9.90 10.44
N GLY A 885 27.30 -9.42 9.29
CA GLY A 885 27.78 -9.75 7.95
C GLY A 885 29.18 -9.20 7.63
N THR A 886 29.61 -9.30 6.37
CA THR A 886 30.96 -8.90 5.95
C THR A 886 31.18 -7.39 6.00
N PHE A 887 30.25 -6.60 5.45
CA PHE A 887 30.31 -5.14 5.54
C PHE A 887 30.24 -4.67 7.00
N HIS A 888 29.35 -5.28 7.80
CA HIS A 888 29.12 -4.86 9.19
C HIS A 888 30.35 -5.12 10.07
N LYS A 889 31.09 -6.21 9.85
CA LYS A 889 32.36 -6.47 10.55
C LYS A 889 33.47 -5.48 10.17
N HIS A 890 33.65 -5.20 8.88
CA HIS A 890 34.59 -4.16 8.42
C HIS A 890 34.28 -2.80 9.05
N LEU A 891 33.00 -2.42 9.14
CA LEU A 891 32.56 -1.20 9.82
C LEU A 891 32.89 -1.22 11.33
N GLN A 892 32.76 -2.36 12.00
CA GLN A 892 33.15 -2.51 13.41
C GLN A 892 34.67 -2.39 13.58
N ASP A 893 35.45 -3.17 12.83
CA ASP A 893 36.93 -3.18 12.84
C ASP A 893 37.53 -1.78 12.63
N LEU A 894 36.94 -0.98 11.73
CA LEU A 894 37.37 0.39 11.44
C LEU A 894 37.10 1.37 12.59
N TYR A 895 35.95 1.25 13.28
CA TYR A 895 35.56 2.18 14.34
C TYR A 895 35.99 1.76 15.76
N ILE A 896 36.31 0.50 16.03
CA ILE A 896 36.91 0.05 17.32
C ILE A 896 38.07 0.95 17.79
N PRO A 897 39.13 1.19 16.99
CA PRO A 897 40.25 2.03 17.44
C PRO A 897 39.86 3.50 17.64
N LEU A 898 38.84 4.00 16.92
CA LEU A 898 38.33 5.36 17.07
C LEU A 898 37.54 5.53 18.37
N VAL A 899 36.68 4.56 18.73
CA VAL A 899 35.94 4.56 20.00
C VAL A 899 36.89 4.47 21.19
N VAL A 900 37.89 3.59 21.15
CA VAL A 900 38.91 3.47 22.21
C VAL A 900 39.67 4.78 22.37
N ARG A 901 40.13 5.40 21.27
CA ARG A 901 40.85 6.69 21.30
C ARG A 901 39.98 7.84 21.81
N TYR A 902 38.67 7.85 21.51
CA TYR A 902 37.76 8.84 22.09
C TYR A 902 37.73 8.73 23.62
N ILE A 903 37.58 7.51 24.14
CA ILE A 903 37.53 7.26 25.58
C ILE A 903 38.89 7.60 26.22
N ASP A 904 40.03 7.24 25.63
CA ASP A 904 41.37 7.60 26.13
C ASP A 904 41.56 9.12 26.25
N LEU A 905 41.08 9.88 25.26
CA LEU A 905 41.19 11.35 25.23
C LEU A 905 40.18 12.04 26.15
N MET A 906 38.97 11.50 26.27
CA MET A 906 37.97 11.97 27.23
C MET A 906 38.40 11.68 28.68
N GLU A 907 38.95 10.50 28.94
CA GLU A 907 39.56 10.12 30.23
C GLU A 907 40.65 11.12 30.62
N SER A 908 41.57 11.39 29.69
CA SER A 908 42.65 12.38 29.86
C SER A 908 42.13 13.81 30.06
N SER A 909 41.06 14.19 29.35
CA SER A 909 40.44 15.53 29.40
C SER A 909 39.72 15.77 30.73
N ILE A 910 38.93 14.81 31.20
CA ILE A 910 38.20 14.88 32.46
C ILE A 910 39.18 14.83 33.64
N ALA A 911 40.21 13.96 33.60
CA ALA A 911 41.25 13.91 34.62
C ALA A 911 42.01 15.24 34.76
N GLN A 912 42.35 15.91 33.64
CA GLN A 912 42.93 17.26 33.65
C GLN A 912 41.94 18.33 34.14
N SER A 913 40.66 18.22 33.79
CA SER A 913 39.59 19.12 34.25
C SER A 913 39.45 19.07 35.77
N ILE A 914 39.40 17.85 36.36
CA ILE A 914 39.42 17.62 37.81
C ILE A 914 40.67 18.25 38.44
N HIS A 915 41.86 17.97 37.90
CA HIS A 915 43.11 18.40 38.54
C HIS A 915 43.25 19.92 38.57
N ARG A 916 43.00 20.62 37.45
CA ARG A 916 43.13 22.09 37.37
C ARG A 916 41.95 22.82 37.98
N GLY A 917 40.74 22.28 37.84
CA GLY A 917 39.51 22.86 38.39
C GLY A 917 39.55 22.95 39.91
N PHE A 918 39.83 21.84 40.60
CA PHE A 918 39.88 21.83 42.07
C PHE A 918 41.06 22.61 42.68
N GLU A 919 42.11 22.92 41.91
CA GLU A 919 43.17 23.85 42.33
C GLU A 919 42.73 25.32 42.29
N GLN A 920 41.78 25.66 41.40
CA GLN A 920 41.27 27.03 41.20
C GLN A 920 39.85 27.23 41.75
N GLU A 921 39.26 26.18 42.32
CA GLU A 921 37.86 26.14 42.74
C GLU A 921 37.56 27.16 43.84
N THR A 922 36.57 28.01 43.56
CA THR A 922 36.11 29.08 44.47
C THR A 922 35.04 28.59 45.44
N TRP A 923 34.45 27.42 45.18
CA TRP A 923 33.39 26.79 45.97
C TRP A 923 32.15 27.69 46.08
N GLN A 924 31.77 28.29 44.96
CA GLN A 924 30.50 28.99 44.80
C GLN A 924 29.46 28.03 44.21
N SER A 925 28.26 28.02 44.78
CA SER A 925 27.13 27.23 44.28
C SER A 925 26.67 27.76 42.92
N VAL A 926 26.62 26.88 41.92
CA VAL A 926 26.04 27.16 40.61
C VAL A 926 24.52 27.16 40.73
N LYS A 927 23.85 28.19 40.18
CA LYS A 927 22.38 28.31 40.21
C LYS A 927 21.71 28.27 38.84
N THR A 928 22.46 28.42 37.74
CA THR A 928 21.97 28.31 36.38
C THR A 928 23.15 28.12 35.42
N ILE A 929 23.20 27.01 34.69
CA ILE A 929 24.08 26.88 33.51
C ILE A 929 23.31 27.39 32.30
N THR A 930 23.33 28.71 32.07
CA THR A 930 22.75 29.34 30.87
C THR A 930 23.85 29.81 29.93
N ASN A 931 24.18 28.95 28.97
CA ASN A 931 24.88 29.20 27.69
C ASN A 931 26.25 29.93 27.71
N ASN A 932 26.77 30.35 28.86
CA ASN A 932 28.03 31.08 28.98
C ASN A 932 29.21 30.17 29.38
N LEU A 933 29.50 29.19 28.53
CA LEU A 933 30.82 28.52 28.49
C LEU A 933 31.69 28.83 27.24
N PRO A 934 31.64 30.03 26.60
CA PRO A 934 32.62 30.37 25.58
C PRO A 934 33.99 30.62 26.24
N SER A 935 34.93 29.71 25.99
CA SER A 935 36.36 29.84 26.28
C SER A 935 36.78 30.23 27.72
N VAL A 936 37.31 29.26 28.47
CA VAL A 936 38.39 29.55 29.41
C VAL A 936 39.69 29.55 28.60
N PRO A 937 40.31 30.72 28.28
CA PRO A 937 41.63 30.72 27.68
C PRO A 937 42.64 30.24 28.72
N LEU A 938 43.45 29.23 28.37
CA LEU A 938 44.56 28.77 29.21
C LEU A 938 45.48 29.98 29.53
N PRO A 939 45.85 30.22 30.81
CA PRO A 939 46.78 31.28 31.15
C PRO A 939 48.11 31.09 30.41
N ARG A 940 48.47 32.04 29.54
CA ARG A 940 49.78 32.06 28.87
C ARG A 940 50.87 32.35 29.89
N VAL A 941 51.47 31.29 30.45
CA VAL A 941 52.69 31.40 31.25
C VAL A 941 53.83 31.88 30.34
N PRO A 942 54.45 33.04 30.60
CA PRO A 942 55.62 33.47 29.84
C PRO A 942 56.82 32.58 30.19
N ASN A 943 57.63 32.24 29.18
CA ASN A 943 58.96 31.61 29.30
C ASN A 943 59.01 30.10 29.65
N LEU A 944 58.36 29.24 28.85
CA LEU A 944 58.70 27.81 28.76
C LEU A 944 58.60 27.28 27.31
N PRO A 945 59.70 26.90 26.65
CA PRO A 945 59.70 26.50 25.23
C PRO A 945 59.48 24.99 25.05
N LEU A 946 58.24 24.52 25.22
CA LEU A 946 57.84 23.15 24.89
C LEU A 946 56.53 23.14 24.11
N ASN A 947 56.59 22.71 22.84
CA ASN A 947 55.41 22.51 21.99
C ASN A 947 54.69 21.21 22.39
N LEU A 948 53.77 21.31 23.35
CA LEU A 948 52.66 20.37 23.45
C LEU A 948 51.57 20.78 22.45
N PRO A 949 50.86 19.83 21.80
CA PRO A 949 49.68 20.15 21.01
C PRO A 949 48.65 20.89 21.87
N GLN A 950 48.01 21.93 21.31
CA GLN A 950 46.81 22.47 21.94
C GLN A 950 45.71 21.41 21.84
N MET A 951 45.21 20.93 22.97
CA MET A 951 43.97 20.14 22.95
C MET A 951 42.84 21.02 22.40
N PRO A 952 41.98 20.51 21.51
CA PRO A 952 40.85 21.27 20.97
C PRO A 952 39.87 21.64 22.08
N SER A 953 39.09 22.71 21.86
CA SER A 953 38.03 23.11 22.78
C SER A 953 36.87 22.11 22.72
N PHE A 954 36.65 21.36 23.80
CA PHE A 954 35.52 20.45 23.93
C PHE A 954 34.19 21.23 24.00
N SER A 955 33.44 21.22 22.90
CA SER A 955 31.99 21.42 22.87
C SER A 955 31.30 20.06 22.72
N ALA A 956 30.12 19.89 23.32
CA ALA A 956 29.31 18.70 23.02
C ALA A 956 28.95 18.65 21.52
N PRO A 957 28.85 17.45 20.92
CA PRO A 957 28.28 17.29 19.58
C PRO A 957 26.89 17.89 19.51
N SER A 958 26.56 18.60 18.43
CA SER A 958 25.31 19.36 18.29
C SER A 958 24.02 18.51 18.23
N TRP A 959 24.15 17.19 18.21
CA TRP A 959 23.05 16.22 18.29
C TRP A 959 22.75 15.76 19.72
N MET A 960 23.64 16.01 20.70
CA MET A 960 23.34 15.78 22.11
C MET A 960 22.37 16.84 22.62
N GLY A 961 21.21 16.41 23.14
CA GLY A 961 20.24 17.30 23.76
C GLY A 961 20.76 17.95 25.05
N PRO A 962 20.10 19.01 25.55
CA PRO A 962 20.48 19.68 26.78
C PRO A 962 20.39 18.71 27.98
N LEU A 963 21.50 18.53 28.70
CA LEU A 963 21.61 17.59 29.82
C LEU A 963 21.54 18.31 31.19
N CYS A 964 20.66 17.80 32.04
CA CYS A 964 20.47 18.10 33.48
C CYS A 964 19.92 19.48 33.87
N ASP A 965 18.78 19.46 34.58
CA ASP A 965 18.02 20.62 35.09
C ASP A 965 18.28 20.87 36.61
N SER A 966 19.42 20.40 37.15
CA SER A 966 19.60 20.17 38.59
C SER A 966 21.00 20.53 39.12
N THR A 967 21.44 21.78 38.95
CA THR A 967 22.75 22.23 39.45
C THR A 967 22.75 22.44 40.97
N ASN A 968 23.58 21.70 41.70
CA ASN A 968 23.63 21.70 43.18
C ASN A 968 25.05 21.94 43.75
N GLY A 969 26.09 21.55 43.00
CA GLY A 969 27.49 21.57 43.42
C GLY A 969 28.25 22.85 43.05
N SER A 970 29.55 22.69 42.76
CA SER A 970 30.44 23.74 42.29
C SER A 970 30.70 23.62 40.79
N ALA A 971 31.27 24.67 40.17
CA ALA A 971 31.55 24.66 38.74
C ALA A 971 32.39 23.46 38.29
N THR A 972 33.36 23.02 39.09
CA THR A 972 34.20 21.84 38.77
C THR A 972 33.45 20.51 38.89
N SER A 973 32.52 20.37 39.86
CA SER A 973 31.77 19.11 40.03
C SER A 973 30.68 18.94 38.96
N GLU A 974 30.00 20.02 38.62
CA GLU A 974 28.95 20.02 37.58
C GLU A 974 29.56 19.69 36.20
N ASP A 975 30.69 20.33 35.83
CA ASP A 975 31.45 20.03 34.60
C ASP A 975 31.93 18.57 34.54
N LEU A 976 32.38 18.02 35.68
CA LEU A 976 32.76 16.61 35.79
C LEU A 976 31.57 15.68 35.51
N PHE A 977 30.47 15.85 36.23
CA PHE A 977 29.33 14.92 36.11
C PHE A 977 28.64 15.05 34.75
N TRP A 978 28.54 16.25 34.19
CA TRP A 978 28.05 16.47 32.84
C TRP A 978 28.92 15.78 31.77
N LYS A 979 30.25 15.84 31.87
CA LYS A 979 31.16 15.13 30.95
C LYS A 979 31.04 13.61 31.05
N LEU A 980 30.87 13.07 32.26
CA LEU A 980 30.66 11.63 32.47
C LEU A 980 29.31 11.17 31.91
N ASP A 981 28.24 11.94 32.12
CA ASP A 981 26.90 11.63 31.63
C ASP A 981 26.82 11.70 30.10
N ALA A 982 27.42 12.73 29.49
CA ALA A 982 27.53 12.86 28.04
C ALA A 982 28.32 11.70 27.40
N LEU A 983 29.40 11.22 28.05
CA LEU A 983 30.16 10.06 27.57
C LEU A 983 29.39 8.75 27.75
N GLN A 984 28.56 8.61 28.80
CA GLN A 984 27.66 7.47 28.95
C GLN A 984 26.60 7.44 27.84
N MET A 985 25.97 8.58 27.55
CA MET A 985 25.04 8.72 26.44
C MET A 985 25.71 8.36 25.10
N PHE A 986 26.91 8.87 24.82
CA PHE A 986 27.67 8.51 23.62
C PHE A 986 27.86 6.99 23.46
N VAL A 987 28.38 6.30 24.48
CA VAL A 987 28.64 4.85 24.42
C VAL A 987 27.36 4.05 24.23
N MET A 988 26.24 4.50 24.82
CA MET A 988 24.93 3.89 24.63
C MET A 988 24.39 4.13 23.20
N ASP A 989 24.45 5.38 22.72
CA ASP A 989 23.92 5.82 21.43
C ASP A 989 24.68 5.23 20.23
N LEU A 990 25.93 4.79 20.42
CA LEU A 990 26.67 3.97 19.43
C LEU A 990 25.98 2.65 19.10
N HIS A 991 25.14 2.11 20.00
CA HIS A 991 24.42 0.85 19.81
C HIS A 991 25.33 -0.32 19.40
N TRP A 992 26.48 -0.51 20.07
CA TRP A 992 27.53 -1.42 19.59
C TRP A 992 27.04 -2.87 19.36
N PRO A 993 27.35 -3.53 18.22
CA PRO A 993 26.83 -4.86 17.88
C PRO A 993 27.34 -6.00 18.76
N GLU A 994 28.65 -6.03 19.02
CA GLU A 994 29.26 -7.12 19.78
C GLU A 994 29.00 -6.98 21.28
N PRO A 995 28.31 -7.93 21.92
CA PRO A 995 27.96 -7.81 23.34
C PRO A 995 29.16 -7.91 24.28
N GLU A 996 30.30 -8.45 23.81
CA GLU A 996 31.54 -8.52 24.59
C GLU A 996 32.24 -7.16 24.60
N PHE A 997 32.48 -6.55 23.44
CA PHE A 997 33.09 -5.21 23.36
C PHE A 997 32.17 -4.14 23.97
N ALA A 998 30.85 -4.21 23.76
CA ALA A 998 29.88 -3.31 24.40
C ALA A 998 30.01 -3.33 25.94
N LYS A 999 30.12 -4.52 26.53
CA LYS A 999 30.34 -4.68 27.98
C LYS A 999 31.72 -4.20 28.43
N GLN A 1000 32.77 -4.37 27.61
CA GLN A 1000 34.10 -3.84 27.92
C GLN A 1000 34.11 -2.31 27.92
N LEU A 1001 33.45 -1.66 26.96
CA LEU A 1001 33.26 -0.21 26.93
C LEU A 1001 32.49 0.28 28.16
N GLU A 1002 31.37 -0.38 28.50
CA GLU A 1002 30.53 -0.06 29.66
C GLU A 1002 31.29 -0.24 30.98
N GLN A 1003 32.03 -1.34 31.14
CA GLN A 1003 32.83 -1.62 32.34
C GLN A 1003 33.98 -0.62 32.47
N ARG A 1004 34.69 -0.28 31.38
CA ARG A 1004 35.74 0.75 31.38
C ARG A 1004 35.17 2.12 31.78
N LEU A 1005 34.02 2.51 31.21
CA LEU A 1005 33.35 3.75 31.55
C LEU A 1005 32.98 3.81 33.04
N LYS A 1006 32.46 2.71 33.61
CA LYS A 1006 32.12 2.63 35.03
C LYS A 1006 33.34 2.70 35.95
N LEU A 1007 34.46 2.06 35.59
CA LEU A 1007 35.73 2.18 36.30
C LEU A 1007 36.28 3.62 36.25
N MET A 1008 36.23 4.26 35.09
CA MET A 1008 36.68 5.64 34.91
C MET A 1008 35.81 6.62 35.71
N ALA A 1009 34.48 6.49 35.63
CA ALA A 1009 33.54 7.29 36.43
C ALA A 1009 33.75 7.07 37.94
N SER A 1010 34.03 5.82 38.35
CA SER A 1010 34.41 5.46 39.72
C SER A 1010 35.65 6.23 40.19
N ASP A 1011 36.76 6.13 39.48
CA ASP A 1011 38.03 6.72 39.91
C ASP A 1011 37.99 8.26 39.88
N MET A 1012 37.23 8.84 38.95
CA MET A 1012 36.98 10.28 38.87
C MET A 1012 36.05 10.79 39.99
N MET A 1013 35.04 10.00 40.38
CA MET A 1013 34.20 10.28 41.55
C MET A 1013 35.02 10.22 42.85
N GLU A 1014 35.83 9.17 43.04
CA GLU A 1014 36.73 9.04 44.19
C GLU A 1014 37.72 10.23 44.24
N ALA A 1015 38.25 10.64 43.09
CA ALA A 1015 39.13 11.80 42.93
C ALA A 1015 38.45 13.15 43.26
N CYS A 1016 37.15 13.28 43.02
CA CYS A 1016 36.32 14.46 43.37
C CYS A 1016 36.04 14.52 44.87
N VAL A 1017 35.54 13.42 45.45
CA VAL A 1017 35.18 13.32 46.88
C VAL A 1017 36.40 13.56 47.77
N LYS A 1018 37.55 12.94 47.45
CA LYS A 1018 38.81 13.12 48.20
C LYS A 1018 39.32 14.56 48.18
N ARG A 1019 39.25 15.25 47.03
CA ARG A 1019 39.64 16.67 46.92
C ARG A 1019 38.68 17.59 47.68
N THR A 1020 37.38 17.33 47.60
CA THR A 1020 36.35 18.09 48.31
C THR A 1020 36.52 17.98 49.83
N LYS A 1021 36.74 16.76 50.35
CA LYS A 1021 37.06 16.54 51.77
C LYS A 1021 38.34 17.29 52.20
N ALA A 1022 39.43 17.18 51.44
CA ALA A 1022 40.68 17.88 51.76
C ALA A 1022 40.54 19.42 51.75
N ALA A 1023 39.75 19.96 50.83
CA ALA A 1023 39.43 21.39 50.78
C ALA A 1023 38.56 21.83 51.98
N PHE A 1024 37.57 21.02 52.35
CA PHE A 1024 36.76 21.19 53.56
C PHE A 1024 37.64 21.21 54.82
N ASP A 1025 38.52 20.23 55.00
CA ASP A 1025 39.39 20.13 56.18
C ASP A 1025 40.35 21.34 56.26
N SER A 1026 40.90 21.78 55.13
CA SER A 1026 41.72 23.00 55.10
C SER A 1026 40.92 24.26 55.48
N LYS A 1027 39.64 24.33 55.09
CA LYS A 1027 38.71 25.43 55.44
C LYS A 1027 38.33 25.37 56.92
N MET A 1028 38.04 24.19 57.45
CA MET A 1028 37.75 23.96 58.87
C MET A 1028 38.96 24.28 59.74
N GLN A 1029 40.17 23.81 59.43
CA GLN A 1029 41.37 24.10 60.23
C GLN A 1029 41.56 25.63 60.43
N LYS A 1030 41.33 26.41 59.37
CA LYS A 1030 41.45 27.89 59.36
C LYS A 1030 40.31 28.65 60.04
N SER A 1031 39.23 27.98 60.48
CA SER A 1031 38.09 28.66 61.13
C SER A 1031 38.38 29.10 62.57
N ASN A 1032 37.80 30.22 62.99
CA ASN A 1032 37.93 30.75 64.35
C ASN A 1032 37.15 29.88 65.38
N LYS A 1033 37.48 30.03 66.67
CA LYS A 1033 36.83 29.32 67.81
C LYS A 1033 36.08 30.29 68.74
N SER A 1034 35.41 31.28 68.18
CA SER A 1034 34.63 32.29 68.91
C SER A 1034 33.14 32.22 68.52
N THR A 1035 32.31 32.90 69.29
CA THR A 1035 30.89 33.13 68.98
C THR A 1035 30.67 33.92 67.69
N ASP A 1036 31.73 34.46 67.07
CA ASP A 1036 31.70 35.15 65.78
C ASP A 1036 31.90 34.18 64.60
N PHE A 1037 32.13 32.88 64.86
CA PHE A 1037 32.21 31.87 63.81
C PHE A 1037 30.86 31.71 63.10
N ARG A 1038 30.87 31.80 61.76
CA ARG A 1038 29.75 31.46 60.88
C ARG A 1038 30.22 30.44 59.84
N VAL A 1039 29.42 29.43 59.55
CA VAL A 1039 29.72 28.46 58.48
C VAL A 1039 29.92 29.21 57.16
N PRO A 1040 31.10 29.13 56.51
CA PRO A 1040 31.31 29.77 55.22
C PRO A 1040 30.46 29.07 54.15
N LEU A 1041 29.80 29.83 53.26
CA LEU A 1041 28.94 29.26 52.21
C LEU A 1041 29.63 28.19 51.34
N SER A 1042 30.95 28.30 51.14
CA SER A 1042 31.76 27.29 50.45
C SER A 1042 31.68 25.90 51.09
N VAL A 1043 31.47 25.83 52.40
CA VAL A 1043 31.38 24.58 53.17
C VAL A 1043 30.03 23.90 52.93
N CYS A 1044 28.94 24.67 52.86
CA CYS A 1044 27.64 24.16 52.42
C CYS A 1044 27.73 23.64 50.97
N THR A 1045 28.41 24.36 50.07
CA THR A 1045 28.67 23.89 48.70
C THR A 1045 29.49 22.60 48.69
N MET A 1046 30.50 22.43 49.55
CA MET A 1046 31.25 21.17 49.70
C MET A 1046 30.36 19.99 50.14
N PHE A 1047 29.39 20.20 51.04
CA PHE A 1047 28.40 19.18 51.37
C PHE A 1047 27.49 18.86 50.16
N ASN A 1048 27.01 19.87 49.43
CA ASN A 1048 26.17 19.66 48.25
C ASN A 1048 26.91 18.89 47.13
N VAL A 1049 28.22 19.12 46.96
CA VAL A 1049 29.07 18.35 46.04
C VAL A 1049 29.12 16.86 46.40
N LEU A 1050 29.20 16.51 47.70
CA LEU A 1050 29.12 15.11 48.13
C LEU A 1050 27.71 14.52 47.97
N MET A 1051 26.65 15.33 48.13
CA MET A 1051 25.26 14.86 47.96
C MET A 1051 24.94 14.58 46.50
N ASP A 1052 25.38 15.45 45.57
CA ASP A 1052 25.26 15.16 44.15
C ASP A 1052 26.18 13.99 43.74
N ALA A 1053 27.41 13.91 44.26
CA ALA A 1053 28.28 12.74 44.06
C ALA A 1053 27.59 11.41 44.45
N LYS A 1054 26.86 11.37 45.58
CA LYS A 1054 26.08 10.19 45.99
C LYS A 1054 24.94 9.88 45.00
N LYS A 1055 24.21 10.91 44.57
CA LYS A 1055 23.11 10.81 43.59
C LYS A 1055 23.60 10.35 42.21
N GLN A 1056 24.71 10.89 41.71
CA GLN A 1056 25.28 10.49 40.43
C GLN A 1056 25.93 9.09 40.51
N CYS A 1057 26.48 8.68 41.66
CA CYS A 1057 27.00 7.31 41.85
C CYS A 1057 25.90 6.25 41.61
N SER A 1058 24.67 6.48 42.06
CA SER A 1058 23.53 5.57 41.82
C SER A 1058 22.96 5.64 40.40
N LYS A 1059 23.44 6.55 39.54
CA LYS A 1059 23.14 6.59 38.09
C LYS A 1059 24.27 5.98 37.26
N LEU A 1060 25.50 6.46 37.46
CA LEU A 1060 26.66 6.16 36.63
C LEU A 1060 27.30 4.79 36.94
N CYS A 1061 27.21 4.31 38.19
CA CYS A 1061 27.98 3.15 38.68
C CYS A 1061 27.13 1.89 38.97
N VAL A 1062 25.86 1.84 38.57
CA VAL A 1062 24.98 0.67 38.79
C VAL A 1062 25.28 -0.43 37.77
N LEU A 1063 25.24 -1.69 38.24
CA LEU A 1063 25.51 -2.90 37.46
C LEU A 1063 24.33 -3.88 37.59
N ASP A 1064 24.07 -4.62 36.51
CA ASP A 1064 22.99 -5.60 36.46
C ASP A 1064 23.34 -6.88 37.23
N GLN A 1065 22.33 -7.70 37.55
CA GLN A 1065 22.44 -8.71 38.60
C GLN A 1065 23.36 -9.90 38.23
N GLY A 1066 24.50 -10.04 38.92
CA GLY A 1066 25.27 -11.28 38.92
C GLY A 1066 26.63 -11.20 39.63
N GLN A 1067 27.50 -10.30 39.17
CA GLN A 1067 28.85 -10.09 39.68
C GLN A 1067 29.19 -8.58 39.70
N GLU A 1068 30.21 -8.18 40.46
CA GLU A 1068 30.72 -6.79 40.54
C GLU A 1068 29.85 -5.71 41.23
N GLN A 1069 29.00 -6.06 42.22
CA GLN A 1069 28.45 -5.08 43.20
C GLN A 1069 29.52 -4.31 44.03
N GLN A 1070 30.80 -4.55 43.79
CA GLN A 1070 31.94 -4.17 44.64
C GLN A 1070 32.42 -2.73 44.42
N TYR A 1071 32.14 -2.12 43.26
CA TYR A 1071 32.59 -0.75 42.95
C TYR A 1071 31.61 0.32 43.46
N HIS A 1072 30.30 0.17 43.20
CA HIS A 1072 29.27 1.03 43.75
C HIS A 1072 29.34 1.08 45.29
N SER A 1073 29.47 -0.09 45.94
CA SER A 1073 29.60 -0.18 47.39
C SER A 1073 30.88 0.46 47.93
N LYS A 1074 32.01 0.35 47.23
CA LYS A 1074 33.27 1.03 47.61
C LYS A 1074 33.11 2.56 47.62
N ILE A 1075 32.47 3.15 46.61
CA ILE A 1075 32.31 4.61 46.51
C ILE A 1075 31.22 5.13 47.45
N ASP A 1076 30.09 4.44 47.57
CA ASP A 1076 29.02 4.83 48.50
C ASP A 1076 29.54 4.83 49.95
N VAL A 1077 30.37 3.85 50.33
CA VAL A 1077 31.07 3.81 51.62
C VAL A 1077 32.06 4.97 51.78
N LEU A 1078 32.87 5.29 50.75
CA LEU A 1078 33.81 6.42 50.81
C LEU A 1078 33.10 7.77 50.92
N ILE A 1079 31.91 7.92 50.31
CA ILE A 1079 31.07 9.11 50.39
C ILE A 1079 30.47 9.24 51.79
N ASP A 1080 29.89 8.16 52.35
CA ASP A 1080 29.31 8.19 53.70
C ASP A 1080 30.36 8.31 54.81
N GLU A 1081 31.57 7.77 54.62
CA GLU A 1081 32.72 8.03 55.50
C GLU A 1081 33.14 9.50 55.45
N ALA A 1082 33.27 10.08 54.25
CA ALA A 1082 33.60 11.49 54.07
C ALA A 1082 32.52 12.42 54.68
N PHE A 1083 31.23 12.13 54.50
CA PHE A 1083 30.14 12.85 55.17
C PHE A 1083 30.26 12.77 56.68
N LYS A 1084 30.45 11.57 57.24
CA LYS A 1084 30.55 11.34 58.68
C LYS A 1084 31.72 12.11 59.30
N GLU A 1085 32.86 12.15 58.63
CA GLU A 1085 34.02 12.94 59.06
C GLU A 1085 33.78 14.46 58.92
N MET A 1086 33.19 14.92 57.82
CA MET A 1086 32.87 16.35 57.62
C MET A 1086 31.86 16.85 58.67
N ILE A 1087 30.81 16.08 58.97
CA ILE A 1087 29.85 16.40 60.04
C ILE A 1087 30.56 16.44 61.40
N SER A 1088 31.35 15.41 61.73
CA SER A 1088 32.09 15.34 63.01
C SER A 1088 33.07 16.51 63.19
N SER A 1089 33.79 16.89 62.12
CA SER A 1089 34.73 18.02 62.09
C SER A 1089 34.02 19.36 62.29
N LEU A 1090 32.86 19.57 61.64
CA LEU A 1090 32.03 20.76 61.83
C LEU A 1090 31.44 20.84 63.25
N VAL A 1091 30.90 19.75 63.76
CA VAL A 1091 30.35 19.64 65.12
C VAL A 1091 31.44 19.88 66.17
N SER A 1092 32.64 19.33 65.98
CA SER A 1092 33.81 19.58 66.84
C SER A 1092 34.20 21.07 66.86
N LYS A 1093 34.07 21.78 65.73
CA LYS A 1093 34.28 23.23 65.67
C LYS A 1093 33.20 24.01 66.44
N PHE A 1094 31.93 23.61 66.35
CA PHE A 1094 30.87 24.22 67.16
C PHE A 1094 31.05 23.95 68.67
N ALA A 1095 31.45 22.72 69.05
CA ALA A 1095 31.76 22.37 70.42
C ALA A 1095 32.92 23.22 70.98
N ALA A 1096 33.99 23.43 70.20
CA ALA A 1096 35.11 24.27 70.61
C ALA A 1096 34.73 25.76 70.82
N VAL A 1097 33.64 26.26 70.22
CA VAL A 1097 33.09 27.60 70.52
C VAL A 1097 32.39 27.59 71.89
N LEU A 1098 31.65 26.54 72.21
CA LEU A 1098 31.03 26.35 73.52
C LEU A 1098 32.07 26.16 74.63
N ASP A 1099 33.14 25.39 74.41
CA ASP A 1099 34.26 25.29 75.35
C ASP A 1099 34.90 26.66 75.61
N GLY A 1100 35.02 27.50 74.58
CA GLY A 1100 35.46 28.89 74.68
C GLY A 1100 34.49 29.83 75.44
N VAL A 1101 33.22 29.45 75.56
CA VAL A 1101 32.21 30.11 76.41
C VAL A 1101 32.29 29.59 77.85
N LEU A 1102 32.34 28.27 78.04
CA LEU A 1102 32.46 27.60 79.34
C LEU A 1102 33.79 27.94 80.05
N SER A 1103 34.88 28.14 79.31
CA SER A 1103 36.18 28.62 79.81
C SER A 1103 36.19 30.12 80.18
N LYS A 1104 35.26 30.92 79.64
CA LYS A 1104 34.99 32.27 80.17
C LYS A 1104 34.15 32.20 81.44
N LEU A 1105 33.28 31.20 81.54
CA LEU A 1105 32.41 30.95 82.70
C LEU A 1105 33.17 30.45 83.93
N SER A 1106 34.22 29.65 83.77
CA SER A 1106 35.06 29.16 84.89
C SER A 1106 35.88 30.25 85.60
N ARG A 1107 35.93 31.48 85.05
CA ARG A 1107 36.52 32.66 85.72
C ARG A 1107 35.73 33.14 86.94
N TYR A 1108 34.56 32.57 87.18
CA TYR A 1108 33.68 32.82 88.32
C TYR A 1108 33.67 31.65 89.32
N ASP A 1109 34.45 30.59 89.09
CA ASP A 1109 34.57 29.45 90.00
C ASP A 1109 35.12 29.89 91.37
N GLU A 1110 34.69 29.20 92.43
CA GLU A 1110 35.13 29.51 93.79
C GLU A 1110 36.64 29.32 93.98
N GLY A 1111 37.26 30.20 94.77
CA GLY A 1111 38.73 30.22 94.96
C GLY A 1111 39.54 30.89 93.84
N THR A 1112 38.94 31.28 92.70
CA THR A 1112 39.65 32.05 91.66
C THR A 1112 39.86 33.51 92.07
N PHE A 1113 40.99 34.12 91.69
CA PHE A 1113 41.33 35.52 91.99
C PHE A 1113 40.30 36.57 91.49
N PHE A 1114 39.45 36.22 90.52
CA PHE A 1114 38.50 37.14 89.90
C PHE A 1114 37.12 37.15 90.57
N SER A 1115 36.69 36.06 91.22
CA SER A 1115 35.34 35.98 91.83
C SER A 1115 35.14 37.02 92.95
N SER A 1116 36.17 37.20 93.80
CA SER A 1116 36.17 38.18 94.88
C SER A 1116 36.31 39.63 94.41
N ILE A 1117 37.08 39.90 93.35
CA ILE A 1117 37.27 41.25 92.79
C ILE A 1117 36.02 41.73 92.03
N LEU A 1118 35.41 40.87 91.20
CA LEU A 1118 34.25 41.23 90.40
C LEU A 1118 33.00 41.48 91.26
N SER A 1119 32.79 40.66 92.31
CA SER A 1119 31.71 40.86 93.28
C SER A 1119 31.79 42.23 93.99
N PHE A 1120 33.01 42.70 94.28
CA PHE A 1120 33.24 43.99 94.95
C PHE A 1120 33.13 45.19 94.00
N THR A 1121 33.70 45.10 92.80
CA THR A 1121 33.75 46.23 91.84
C THR A 1121 32.38 46.59 91.26
N VAL A 1122 31.49 45.60 91.03
CA VAL A 1122 30.14 45.84 90.47
C VAL A 1122 29.27 46.72 91.39
N LYS A 1123 29.42 46.61 92.72
CA LYS A 1123 28.69 47.49 93.67
C LYS A 1123 29.26 48.91 93.79
N ALA A 1124 30.53 49.12 93.44
CA ALA A 1124 31.19 50.42 93.57
C ALA A 1124 31.11 51.28 92.30
N ALA A 1125 31.29 50.68 91.12
CA ALA A 1125 31.37 51.43 89.86
C ALA A 1125 30.02 51.93 89.33
N ALA A 1126 28.91 51.26 89.68
CA ALA A 1126 27.58 51.49 89.09
C ALA A 1126 26.89 52.83 89.47
N LYS A 1127 27.63 53.82 90.01
CA LYS A 1127 27.08 55.09 90.49
C LYS A 1127 27.64 56.35 89.82
N TYR A 1128 28.77 56.25 89.11
CA TYR A 1128 29.37 57.38 88.38
C TYR A 1128 30.09 56.88 87.12
N VAL A 1129 29.83 57.54 85.98
CA VAL A 1129 30.26 57.19 84.60
C VAL A 1129 29.55 55.98 84.00
N ASP A 1130 28.97 56.18 82.82
CA ASP A 1130 28.24 55.16 82.04
C ASP A 1130 29.22 54.29 81.23
N VAL A 1131 29.91 53.39 81.94
CA VAL A 1131 30.85 52.43 81.34
C VAL A 1131 30.08 51.18 80.87
N PRO A 1132 30.24 50.72 79.62
CA PRO A 1132 29.59 49.51 79.15
C PRO A 1132 30.02 48.30 80.01
N LYS A 1133 29.05 47.69 80.71
CA LYS A 1133 29.26 46.63 81.70
C LYS A 1133 30.05 45.45 81.09
N PRO A 1134 31.28 45.14 81.56
CA PRO A 1134 32.01 43.96 81.12
C PRO A 1134 31.39 42.70 81.74
N GLY A 1135 30.36 42.14 81.10
CA GLY A 1135 29.64 40.96 81.62
C GLY A 1135 28.21 40.72 81.12
N MET A 1136 27.67 41.52 80.20
CA MET A 1136 26.37 41.25 79.55
C MET A 1136 26.57 41.00 78.04
N ASP A 1137 26.02 39.96 77.41
CA ASP A 1137 25.40 38.74 77.93
C ASP A 1137 26.01 37.54 77.18
N LEU A 1138 26.69 36.65 77.90
CA LEU A 1138 27.46 35.57 77.31
C LEU A 1138 26.57 34.43 76.79
N ALA A 1139 25.34 34.29 77.30
CA ALA A 1139 24.36 33.35 76.78
C ALA A 1139 23.76 33.86 75.47
N ASP A 1140 23.31 35.12 75.41
CA ASP A 1140 22.73 35.68 74.17
C ASP A 1140 23.72 35.67 73.02
N THR A 1141 25.00 35.92 73.29
CA THR A 1141 26.06 35.86 72.29
C THR A 1141 26.24 34.43 71.74
N TYR A 1142 26.12 33.40 72.59
CA TYR A 1142 26.17 32.00 72.18
C TYR A 1142 24.88 31.53 71.48
N ILE A 1143 23.71 31.94 71.96
CA ILE A 1143 22.40 31.60 71.36
C ILE A 1143 22.28 32.23 69.96
N THR A 1144 22.74 33.47 69.78
CA THR A 1144 22.82 34.14 68.47
C THR A 1144 23.77 33.41 67.53
N PHE A 1145 24.90 32.88 68.05
CA PHE A 1145 25.81 32.00 67.31
C PHE A 1145 25.15 30.69 66.90
N VAL A 1146 24.40 30.02 67.78
CA VAL A 1146 23.68 28.77 67.45
C VAL A 1146 22.69 29.01 66.31
N ARG A 1147 21.76 29.95 66.49
CA ARG A 1147 20.71 30.26 65.51
C ARG A 1147 21.26 30.61 64.14
N GLN A 1148 22.17 31.59 64.05
CA GLN A 1148 22.71 32.04 62.77
C GLN A 1148 23.51 30.96 62.04
N ASN A 1149 24.02 29.92 62.71
CA ASN A 1149 24.63 28.77 62.06
C ASN A 1149 23.62 27.67 61.70
N GLN A 1150 22.54 27.49 62.46
CA GLN A 1150 21.41 26.64 62.07
C GLN A 1150 20.74 27.19 60.81
N ASP A 1151 20.43 28.50 60.78
CA ASP A 1151 19.83 29.21 59.65
C ASP A 1151 20.70 29.04 58.38
N ILE A 1152 22.01 29.31 58.46
CA ILE A 1152 22.94 29.16 57.33
C ILE A 1152 23.01 27.71 56.82
N LEU A 1153 22.92 26.70 57.69
CA LEU A 1153 22.94 25.31 57.28
C LEU A 1153 21.62 24.93 56.57
N ARG A 1154 20.47 25.23 57.19
CA ARG A 1154 19.14 24.91 56.64
C ARG A 1154 18.82 25.68 55.34
N ASP A 1155 19.35 26.88 55.16
CA ASP A 1155 19.22 27.67 53.92
C ASP A 1155 20.08 27.17 52.75
N ARG A 1156 21.11 26.31 52.99
CA ARG A 1156 22.22 26.11 52.04
C ARG A 1156 22.69 24.67 51.85
N VAL A 1157 22.29 23.75 52.71
CA VAL A 1157 22.50 22.31 52.55
C VAL A 1157 21.22 21.73 51.97
N ASN A 1158 21.30 21.15 50.77
CA ASN A 1158 20.12 20.85 49.95
C ASN A 1158 19.31 19.62 50.40
N ASP A 1159 19.85 18.77 51.29
CA ASP A 1159 19.17 17.60 51.84
C ASP A 1159 18.91 17.80 53.35
N GLU A 1160 17.64 17.64 53.74
CA GLU A 1160 17.19 17.81 55.11
C GLU A 1160 17.74 16.72 56.03
N MET A 1161 17.89 15.47 55.57
CA MET A 1161 18.41 14.35 56.39
C MET A 1161 19.86 14.59 56.82
N TYR A 1162 20.70 15.20 55.97
CA TYR A 1162 22.06 15.55 56.35
C TYR A 1162 22.10 16.77 57.28
N THR A 1163 21.15 17.69 57.14
CA THR A 1163 20.99 18.85 58.03
C THR A 1163 20.56 18.42 59.43
N GLU A 1164 19.56 17.53 59.54
CA GLU A 1164 19.13 16.89 60.80
C GLU A 1164 20.29 16.18 61.49
N LYS A 1165 21.05 15.33 60.77
CA LYS A 1165 22.23 14.63 61.32
C LYS A 1165 23.30 15.57 61.89
N ILE A 1166 23.47 16.77 61.32
CA ILE A 1166 24.38 17.80 61.87
C ILE A 1166 23.80 18.36 63.17
N PHE A 1167 22.51 18.69 63.20
CA PHE A 1167 21.84 19.26 64.37
C PHE A 1167 21.75 18.26 65.54
N ASP A 1168 21.43 16.99 65.28
CA ASP A 1168 21.45 15.90 66.25
C ASP A 1168 22.81 15.77 66.94
N GLN A 1169 23.89 15.70 66.15
CA GLN A 1169 25.25 15.54 66.67
C GLN A 1169 25.73 16.80 67.40
N TRP A 1170 25.38 17.99 66.90
CA TRP A 1170 25.70 19.25 67.55
C TRP A 1170 24.99 19.39 68.90
N TYR A 1171 23.69 19.13 68.97
CA TYR A 1171 22.94 19.17 70.23
C TYR A 1171 23.47 18.16 71.25
N ASN A 1172 23.75 16.92 70.81
CA ASN A 1172 24.38 15.90 71.65
C ASN A 1172 25.75 16.36 72.19
N SER A 1173 26.57 16.99 71.34
CA SER A 1173 27.90 17.48 71.75
C SER A 1173 27.79 18.67 72.72
N LEU A 1174 26.85 19.59 72.48
CA LEU A 1174 26.54 20.74 73.34
C LEU A 1174 26.14 20.27 74.75
N MET A 1175 25.16 19.36 74.86
CA MET A 1175 24.71 18.87 76.16
C MET A 1175 25.75 18.01 76.88
N LYS A 1176 26.58 17.25 76.15
CA LYS A 1176 27.73 16.52 76.74
C LYS A 1176 28.79 17.47 77.30
N ALA A 1177 29.14 18.55 76.60
CA ALA A 1177 30.12 19.53 77.07
C ALA A 1177 29.63 20.27 78.32
N VAL A 1178 28.36 20.71 78.35
CA VAL A 1178 27.76 21.31 79.57
C VAL A 1178 27.70 20.31 80.72
N CYS A 1179 27.33 19.05 80.46
CA CYS A 1179 27.30 17.98 81.46
C CYS A 1179 28.68 17.68 82.05
N ALA A 1180 29.72 17.63 81.23
CA ALA A 1180 31.10 17.44 81.67
C ALA A 1180 31.59 18.63 82.52
N TRP A 1181 31.36 19.86 82.06
CA TRP A 1181 31.76 21.08 82.78
C TRP A 1181 31.08 21.20 84.16
N LEU A 1182 29.84 20.72 84.30
CA LEU A 1182 29.14 20.60 85.58
C LEU A 1182 29.65 19.43 86.43
N THR A 1183 30.06 18.33 85.81
CA THR A 1183 30.63 17.15 86.50
C THR A 1183 32.00 17.49 87.12
N ASP A 1184 32.83 18.26 86.42
CA ASP A 1184 34.09 18.83 86.94
C ASP A 1184 33.90 19.76 88.16
N ARG A 1185 32.65 20.15 88.46
CA ARG A 1185 32.24 21.08 89.53
C ARG A 1185 31.25 20.46 90.52
N LEU A 1186 31.17 19.13 90.60
CA LEU A 1186 30.21 18.43 91.48
C LEU A 1186 30.22 18.95 92.92
N ASP A 1187 31.41 19.20 93.48
CA ASP A 1187 31.62 19.63 94.86
C ASP A 1187 31.67 21.16 95.06
N GLN A 1188 31.43 21.96 94.01
CA GLN A 1188 31.42 23.43 94.06
C GLN A 1188 29.98 23.96 93.92
N GLN A 1189 29.66 25.10 94.55
CA GLN A 1189 28.40 25.79 94.32
C GLN A 1189 28.53 26.74 93.11
N LEU A 1190 27.53 26.77 92.21
CA LEU A 1190 27.61 27.64 91.04
C LEU A 1190 27.37 29.11 91.41
N HIS A 1191 28.27 29.99 90.96
CA HIS A 1191 28.06 31.43 91.10
C HIS A 1191 26.84 31.88 90.28
N VAL A 1192 26.00 32.78 90.82
CA VAL A 1192 24.69 33.16 90.25
C VAL A 1192 24.75 33.57 88.77
N TYR A 1193 25.86 34.19 88.33
CA TYR A 1193 26.07 34.52 86.91
C TYR A 1193 26.31 33.28 86.03
N GLN A 1194 27.07 32.29 86.51
CA GLN A 1194 27.28 31.02 85.81
C GLN A 1194 25.94 30.29 85.66
N LEU A 1195 25.21 30.17 86.76
CA LEU A 1195 23.90 29.53 86.84
C LEU A 1195 22.90 30.17 85.85
N LYS A 1196 22.70 31.49 85.89
CA LYS A 1196 21.83 32.20 84.92
C LYS A 1196 22.27 31.99 83.47
N THR A 1197 23.57 32.01 83.19
CA THR A 1197 24.10 31.82 81.83
C THR A 1197 23.83 30.39 81.33
N LEU A 1198 24.04 29.37 82.17
CA LEU A 1198 23.82 27.97 81.81
C LEU A 1198 22.33 27.64 81.64
N ILE A 1199 21.47 28.08 82.56
CA ILE A 1199 20.00 27.93 82.43
C ILE A 1199 19.53 28.52 81.09
N LYS A 1200 19.99 29.74 80.78
CA LYS A 1200 19.63 30.46 79.54
C LYS A 1200 20.17 29.75 78.28
N ILE A 1201 21.41 29.28 78.28
CA ILE A 1201 21.99 28.50 77.16
C ILE A 1201 21.21 27.18 76.97
N VAL A 1202 21.01 26.39 78.03
CA VAL A 1202 20.40 25.05 77.96
C VAL A 1202 18.96 25.15 77.48
N LYS A 1203 18.13 25.99 78.14
CA LYS A 1203 16.70 26.12 77.83
C LYS A 1203 16.43 26.74 76.45
N LYS A 1204 17.23 27.72 76.01
CA LYS A 1204 17.10 28.26 74.64
C LYS A 1204 17.63 27.28 73.60
N SER A 1205 18.75 26.59 73.83
CA SER A 1205 19.25 25.57 72.90
C SER A 1205 18.24 24.44 72.72
N TYR A 1206 17.64 23.92 73.79
CA TYR A 1206 16.59 22.88 73.71
C TYR A 1206 15.44 23.32 72.77
N ARG A 1207 14.88 24.52 72.99
CA ARG A 1207 13.81 25.07 72.16
C ARG A 1207 14.25 25.33 70.71
N ASP A 1208 15.45 25.88 70.51
CA ASP A 1208 15.94 26.25 69.18
C ASP A 1208 16.27 25.00 68.34
N PHE A 1209 16.87 23.95 68.92
CA PHE A 1209 17.09 22.67 68.23
C PHE A 1209 15.79 21.90 67.98
N ARG A 1210 14.80 21.95 68.90
CA ARG A 1210 13.45 21.38 68.68
C ARG A 1210 12.73 22.03 67.50
N LEU A 1211 12.84 23.36 67.36
CA LEU A 1211 12.30 24.10 66.21
C LEU A 1211 13.03 23.81 64.89
N GLN A 1212 14.23 23.22 64.96
CA GLN A 1212 15.06 22.84 63.81
C GLN A 1212 14.95 21.34 63.43
N GLY A 1213 14.02 20.60 64.04
CA GLY A 1213 13.67 19.21 63.68
C GLY A 1213 14.30 18.12 64.53
N VAL A 1214 15.16 18.45 65.50
CA VAL A 1214 15.81 17.44 66.37
C VAL A 1214 14.76 16.71 67.20
N LEU A 1215 14.75 15.37 67.12
CA LEU A 1215 13.75 14.51 67.75
C LEU A 1215 13.77 14.59 69.29
N ASP A 1216 12.61 14.50 69.94
CA ASP A 1216 12.51 14.53 71.41
C ASP A 1216 13.31 13.41 72.11
N SER A 1217 13.52 12.27 71.46
CA SER A 1217 14.39 11.18 71.94
C SER A 1217 15.88 11.54 71.97
N ILE A 1218 16.28 12.56 71.22
CA ILE A 1218 17.64 13.10 71.13
C ILE A 1218 17.77 14.35 72.01
N LEU A 1219 16.73 15.18 72.07
CA LEU A 1219 16.64 16.34 72.98
C LEU A 1219 16.73 15.91 74.44
N ASN A 1220 15.95 14.90 74.83
CA ASN A 1220 15.88 14.36 76.19
C ASN A 1220 16.92 13.26 76.43
N ASN A 1221 18.17 13.49 76.01
CA ASN A 1221 19.27 12.54 76.26
C ASN A 1221 19.76 12.60 77.72
N LYS A 1222 20.44 11.55 78.17
CA LYS A 1222 20.95 11.41 79.56
C LYS A 1222 21.83 12.56 80.04
N SER A 1223 22.56 13.21 79.14
CA SER A 1223 23.36 14.40 79.50
C SER A 1223 22.45 15.61 79.73
N TYR A 1224 21.41 15.81 78.92
CA TYR A 1224 20.38 16.82 79.19
C TYR A 1224 19.67 16.57 80.52
N GLU A 1225 19.22 15.33 80.81
CA GLU A 1225 18.59 14.99 82.09
C GLU A 1225 19.49 15.32 83.29
N THR A 1226 20.79 14.98 83.20
CA THR A 1226 21.79 15.24 84.25
C THR A 1226 22.01 16.74 84.46
N VAL A 1227 22.14 17.50 83.36
CA VAL A 1227 22.28 18.96 83.36
C VAL A 1227 21.03 19.64 83.94
N TYR A 1228 19.85 19.24 83.48
CA TYR A 1228 18.55 19.78 83.93
C TYR A 1228 18.37 19.60 85.44
N ASN A 1229 18.63 18.39 85.95
CA ASN A 1229 18.53 18.09 87.37
C ASN A 1229 19.54 18.89 88.21
N ARG A 1230 20.82 18.98 87.81
CA ARG A 1230 21.81 19.78 88.56
C ARG A 1230 21.46 21.27 88.56
N LEU A 1231 21.10 21.85 87.41
CA LEU A 1231 20.73 23.27 87.31
C LEU A 1231 19.46 23.59 88.11
N THR A 1232 18.47 22.69 88.16
CA THR A 1232 17.25 22.87 88.97
C THR A 1232 17.55 22.84 90.48
N ILE A 1233 18.48 21.99 90.93
CA ILE A 1233 18.91 21.95 92.34
C ILE A 1233 19.71 23.21 92.72
N GLU A 1234 20.61 23.65 91.84
CA GLU A 1234 21.38 24.90 92.02
C GLU A 1234 20.46 26.13 92.04
N GLU A 1235 19.45 26.18 91.17
CA GLU A 1235 18.43 27.24 91.17
C GLU A 1235 17.66 27.31 92.50
N ALA A 1236 17.20 26.17 93.02
CA ALA A 1236 16.53 26.10 94.31
C ALA A 1236 17.45 26.55 95.46
N THR A 1237 18.73 26.15 95.42
CA THR A 1237 19.73 26.51 96.45
C THR A 1237 20.09 28.01 96.39
N ALA A 1238 20.21 28.58 95.19
CA ALA A 1238 20.46 30.00 94.97
C ALA A 1238 19.25 30.87 95.34
N ALA A 1239 18.02 30.41 95.07
CA ALA A 1239 16.79 31.13 95.45
C ALA A 1239 16.63 31.25 96.98
N VAL A 1240 17.02 30.22 97.73
CA VAL A 1240 16.99 30.23 99.22
C VAL A 1240 18.08 31.12 99.82
N SER A 1241 19.21 31.31 99.14
CA SER A 1241 20.37 32.04 99.66
C SER A 1241 20.48 33.50 99.20
N ALA A 1242 19.87 33.89 98.07
CA ALA A 1242 19.92 35.24 97.52
C ALA A 1242 18.56 35.74 97.02
N ALA A 1243 17.73 36.22 97.96
CA ALA A 1243 16.31 36.56 97.77
C ALA A 1243 15.95 37.60 96.68
N ASP A 1244 16.93 38.26 96.05
CA ASP A 1244 16.73 39.19 94.92
C ASP A 1244 17.66 38.89 93.72
N GLY A 1245 18.38 37.76 93.76
CA GLY A 1245 19.44 37.45 92.79
C GLY A 1245 18.94 36.89 91.45
N LEU A 1246 17.76 36.26 91.43
CA LEU A 1246 17.37 35.33 90.36
C LEU A 1246 16.22 35.78 89.42
N GLN A 1247 15.67 36.98 89.61
CA GLN A 1247 14.51 37.48 88.82
C GLN A 1247 14.62 37.19 87.31
N GLY A 1248 13.57 36.57 86.75
CA GLY A 1248 13.32 36.42 85.31
C GLY A 1248 13.94 35.21 84.59
N ILE A 1249 14.69 34.32 85.25
CA ILE A 1249 15.31 33.15 84.60
C ILE A 1249 15.15 31.89 85.48
N THR A 1250 14.42 30.90 84.98
CA THR A 1250 14.17 29.59 85.63
C THR A 1250 14.28 28.43 84.63
N MET A 1251 14.74 27.27 85.12
CA MET A 1251 14.73 25.98 84.42
C MET A 1251 13.33 25.42 84.18
N ARG A 1252 12.36 25.69 85.07
CA ARG A 1252 10.96 25.23 84.91
C ARG A 1252 10.37 25.83 83.64
N ASP A 1253 9.62 25.08 82.85
CA ASP A 1253 9.02 25.64 81.65
C ASP A 1253 7.88 26.61 81.97
N SER A 1254 8.04 27.83 81.48
CA SER A 1254 7.09 28.95 81.60
C SER A 1254 5.82 28.74 80.78
N ASP A 1255 5.82 27.68 79.97
CA ASP A 1255 4.79 27.34 79.01
C ASP A 1255 3.75 26.39 79.65
N GLU A 1256 3.90 26.02 80.94
CA GLU A 1256 2.95 25.22 81.76
C GLU A 1256 2.17 26.04 82.82
N GLU A 1257 2.39 27.36 82.95
CA GLU A 1257 1.65 28.22 83.93
C GLU A 1257 0.57 29.13 83.29
N GLU A 1258 0.29 28.99 81.98
CA GLU A 1258 -0.94 29.51 81.34
C GLU A 1258 -1.80 28.35 80.79
N GLY A 1259 -2.36 27.54 81.69
CA GLY A 1259 -3.27 26.41 81.40
C GLY A 1259 -4.23 26.08 82.54
#